data_AF-C1E7T3-F1
#
_entry.id   AF-C1E7T3-F1
#
_cell.length_a   1.000
_cell.length_b   1.000
_cell.length_c   1.000
_cell.angle_alpha   90.00
_cell.angle_beta   90.00
_cell.angle_gamma   90.00
#
_symmetry.space_group_name_H-M   'P 1'
#
loop_
_entity.id
_entity.type
_entity.pdbx_description
1 polymer ?
#
loop_
_entity_poly.entity_id
_entity_poly.type
_entity_poly.pdbx_seq_one_letter_code
_entity_poly.pdbx_strand_id
1 'polypeptide(L)'
;MCVASEVTAVTARAQTAKEWQVRGEVGDAACNVEEVETANEQQLHEILAELTNTTYFRLFPVDLSRKCKFWNKQKETDEDKHEPSCSAPAEEDPSNPFGGGSSNAFAPAEQAPTACSLDLASKDPGSMKWAPATTPVDRRITEQEHVAIAANDDGANDCADADLPEFWMDMCGYDAPPPGSEDHGALEYVNLQLNPERWTGYNGSHVWSAIYEENCLKQSGSVDDMCYEERVLYRLLSGMHASVNIHIALKAKTPKKGVVGREDWSADPARFAAHYGQHPERLRNLHFSFVVLLRALRKAAPTLGVMDLSLGQDKAEDARTGALMRRLLDTHILSSCSGVFGAFDESMLFRGGAGVNGEASSPVAELKSQFKGVFHNISEVMDCISCQKCKLHGKLQLLGLGTALKVLLLPEHLHATALSRSEVVALVNTVAKFSHAILAAPELAAAHSDASTRAATAAAPVPDLSSAGIMTASSDWTPATTRSLMDAAISAVAALASDGAIGAADEDALVDAAVAADPRVLILARHYGVGDPSKFAQHALRAVRSGPFVGYSSYTAVASSSVKSSQVDVVVVGGGLAGLTAALTALDRGGRVTLVEKEGYVGGNSQWASSGINGVDLTNATNPDTVETFESDCWRSSLGGGAGAATGATLGCDAVGQSRSKSNDDASKSDNSTPNKNDSCSALGGPSPESVEHIPTLAAGSVETLTWLRDRVGVDLSRVGQLGGHSHARTHRPASGMAGSTLVLALQKQCETYAKSGALTWRKKTRVDEITMDPATGAVSGVRWTTKDGTVGFDSAKSVVLATGGFANDREGPDSLLRKHAPDSTRFATTNTKGTTGDGHKLAFGVGAQGVDMANVQIHPTGFVDPNDPKASTKTLAAEILRGAGGLLLTRDGRRFADELGTRDYVSGRMLAEAKAEAAAGGLEVGEDVSLDFALVLNDAGAREADKHVPLYTQKGLLREFDTVEDLAAWLDDELRAKDMRGHHAADTVATVRATLAAYDAVAKSGGPDPETNKTFFHNAPFLVPSGKFYAGRVTPVVHYTMGGVRVDNLGRVVREGGDGSVIPGLYAAGELIGGVHGRNRLGGNALTECAVFGRIVGGDVPVASSSFVDAGGGAAPTAAAPARTARRDVTREELSRHKSEESCWVAVYGEVYDFTDFLDEHPAGAEAILKYGGTDGTAIFDSVHSRDMLDDFDAVGPLVD
;
A
#
# COMPACT_ATOMS: atom_id res chain seq x y z
N MET A 1 20.43 16.82 27.86
CA MET A 1 21.26 15.79 27.18
C MET A 1 20.33 14.59 27.01
N CYS A 2 19.94 14.14 25.80
CA CYS A 2 20.61 14.28 24.50
C CYS A 2 19.67 14.72 23.35
N VAL A 3 19.55 16.04 23.13
CA VAL A 3 19.15 16.57 21.80
C VAL A 3 20.33 16.47 20.79
N ALA A 4 21.46 15.93 21.24
CA ALA A 4 22.70 15.71 20.48
C ALA A 4 23.03 14.22 20.30
N SER A 5 22.00 13.36 20.23
CA SER A 5 22.13 11.97 19.76
C SER A 5 21.25 11.70 18.54
N GLU A 6 20.00 12.20 18.51
CA GLU A 6 19.14 12.03 17.32
C GLU A 6 19.41 13.04 16.21
N VAL A 7 19.83 14.28 16.53
CA VAL A 7 20.42 15.17 15.50
C VAL A 7 21.64 14.50 14.85
N THR A 8 22.39 13.71 15.62
CA THR A 8 23.52 12.90 15.16
C THR A 8 23.08 11.64 14.41
N ALA A 9 21.96 11.02 14.79
CA ALA A 9 21.41 9.82 14.15
C ALA A 9 20.67 10.13 12.83
N VAL A 10 20.10 11.33 12.69
CA VAL A 10 19.53 11.81 11.42
C VAL A 10 20.65 12.16 10.43
N THR A 11 21.73 12.81 10.88
CA THR A 11 22.94 12.91 10.03
C THR A 11 23.54 11.53 9.73
N ALA A 12 23.54 10.61 10.70
CA ALA A 12 24.01 9.24 10.47
C ALA A 12 23.16 8.51 9.43
N ARG A 13 21.82 8.54 9.49
CA ARG A 13 20.96 7.95 8.44
C ARG A 13 21.18 8.57 7.06
N ALA A 14 21.36 9.89 6.99
CA ALA A 14 21.73 10.58 5.75
C ALA A 14 23.18 10.30 5.27
N GLN A 15 23.99 9.62 6.09
CA GLN A 15 25.33 9.14 5.76
C GLN A 15 25.37 7.61 5.52
N THR A 16 24.58 6.79 6.21
CA THR A 16 24.57 5.32 6.07
C THR A 16 23.72 4.87 4.87
N ALA A 17 22.62 5.56 4.54
CA ALA A 17 21.98 5.42 3.23
C ALA A 17 22.93 5.83 2.07
N LYS A 18 24.01 6.55 2.39
CA LYS A 18 25.07 6.99 1.47
C LYS A 18 26.27 6.04 1.43
N GLU A 19 26.36 5.04 2.30
CA GLU A 19 27.51 4.13 2.39
C GLU A 19 27.51 3.05 1.29
N TRP A 20 26.33 2.64 0.79
CA TRP A 20 26.20 1.53 -0.18
C TRP A 20 25.79 1.96 -1.59
N GLN A 21 25.45 3.24 -1.81
CA GLN A 21 25.34 3.79 -3.15
C GLN A 21 26.73 3.93 -3.77
N VAL A 22 27.03 3.08 -4.76
CA VAL A 22 28.25 3.21 -5.56
C VAL A 22 28.13 4.45 -6.44
N ARG A 23 29.19 5.27 -6.50
CA ARG A 23 29.20 6.54 -7.25
C ARG A 23 30.51 6.76 -7.99
N GLY A 24 30.45 7.54 -9.07
CA GLY A 24 31.59 7.85 -9.93
C GLY A 24 32.01 6.66 -10.83
N GLU A 25 33.27 6.65 -11.23
CA GLU A 25 33.82 5.83 -12.32
C GLU A 25 33.49 4.32 -12.24
N VAL A 26 33.00 3.75 -13.35
CA VAL A 26 32.58 2.34 -13.45
C VAL A 26 33.80 1.43 -13.67
N GLY A 27 34.74 1.45 -12.73
CA GLY A 27 35.97 0.64 -12.78
C GLY A 27 36.81 0.96 -14.03
N ASP A 28 37.01 -0.03 -14.89
CA ASP A 28 37.82 0.09 -16.12
C ASP A 28 37.01 0.55 -17.34
N ALA A 29 35.86 1.21 -17.12
CA ALA A 29 35.01 1.80 -18.17
C ALA A 29 34.86 3.32 -17.98
N ALA A 30 34.95 4.07 -19.09
CA ALA A 30 34.95 5.53 -19.14
C ALA A 30 33.53 6.16 -19.02
N CYS A 31 32.78 5.75 -17.98
CA CYS A 31 31.50 6.34 -17.58
C CYS A 31 31.34 6.27 -16.05
N ASN A 32 30.34 6.98 -15.51
CA ASN A 32 30.00 6.98 -14.09
C ASN A 32 28.80 6.08 -13.78
N VAL A 33 28.71 5.55 -12.56
CA VAL A 33 27.59 4.69 -12.13
C VAL A 33 26.26 5.41 -12.34
N GLU A 34 26.18 6.68 -11.96
CA GLU A 34 24.99 7.52 -12.13
C GLU A 34 24.52 7.64 -13.59
N GLU A 35 25.45 7.60 -14.58
CA GLU A 35 25.11 7.63 -16.01
C GLU A 35 24.53 6.29 -16.48
N VAL A 36 25.02 5.18 -15.90
CA VAL A 36 24.53 3.82 -16.17
C VAL A 36 23.16 3.61 -15.53
N GLU A 37 22.97 4.03 -14.27
CA GLU A 37 21.68 3.99 -13.56
C GLU A 37 20.61 4.81 -14.31
N THR A 38 20.92 6.06 -14.68
CA THR A 38 19.99 6.95 -15.40
C THR A 38 19.59 6.38 -16.77
N ALA A 39 20.56 5.89 -17.55
CA ALA A 39 20.28 5.28 -18.85
C ALA A 39 19.47 3.97 -18.72
N ASN A 40 19.70 3.22 -17.64
CA ASN A 40 18.97 2.00 -17.34
C ASN A 40 17.50 2.28 -17.01
N GLU A 41 17.25 3.13 -16.01
CA GLU A 41 15.92 3.49 -15.51
C GLU A 41 15.05 4.13 -16.60
N GLN A 42 15.56 5.16 -17.29
CA GLN A 42 14.74 6.00 -18.16
C GLN A 42 14.50 5.45 -19.57
N GLN A 43 15.29 4.47 -20.03
CA GLN A 43 15.27 4.06 -21.46
C GLN A 43 15.41 2.56 -21.70
N LEU A 44 16.22 1.83 -20.91
CA LEU A 44 16.56 0.43 -21.22
C LEU A 44 15.71 -0.59 -20.46
N HIS A 45 15.37 -0.32 -19.19
CA HIS A 45 14.78 -1.31 -18.30
C HIS A 45 13.42 -1.84 -18.80
N GLU A 46 12.48 -0.94 -19.13
CA GLU A 46 11.16 -1.32 -19.65
C GLU A 46 11.26 -2.19 -20.91
N ILE A 47 12.13 -1.80 -21.86
CA ILE A 47 12.28 -2.49 -23.15
C ILE A 47 12.85 -3.90 -22.93
N LEU A 48 13.82 -4.05 -22.03
CA LEU A 48 14.42 -5.34 -21.67
C LEU A 48 13.43 -6.24 -20.91
N ALA A 49 12.60 -5.67 -20.04
CA ALA A 49 11.54 -6.37 -19.32
C ALA A 49 10.41 -6.85 -20.26
N GLU A 50 9.97 -6.02 -21.21
CA GLU A 50 9.03 -6.43 -22.25
C GLU A 50 9.61 -7.55 -23.14
N LEU A 51 10.85 -7.37 -23.61
CA LEU A 51 11.49 -8.28 -24.57
C LEU A 51 11.69 -9.68 -23.97
N THR A 52 12.10 -9.78 -22.70
CA THR A 52 12.30 -11.08 -22.02
C THR A 52 11.03 -11.80 -21.58
N ASN A 53 9.85 -11.16 -21.74
CA ASN A 53 8.55 -11.81 -21.53
C ASN A 53 8.03 -12.52 -22.81
N THR A 54 8.56 -12.17 -23.98
CA THR A 54 8.20 -12.78 -25.27
C THR A 54 8.54 -14.27 -25.33
N THR A 55 7.77 -15.04 -26.09
CA THR A 55 7.95 -16.49 -26.26
C THR A 55 9.34 -16.85 -26.81
N TYR A 56 9.91 -16.03 -27.70
CA TYR A 56 11.29 -16.24 -28.21
C TYR A 56 12.34 -16.15 -27.10
N PHE A 57 12.26 -15.15 -26.22
CA PHE A 57 13.29 -14.89 -25.21
C PHE A 57 13.08 -15.61 -23.87
N ARG A 58 11.84 -16.05 -23.54
CA ARG A 58 11.60 -16.79 -22.30
C ARG A 58 11.93 -18.29 -22.37
N LEU A 59 12.14 -18.86 -23.56
CA LEU A 59 12.37 -20.29 -23.77
C LEU A 59 13.85 -20.60 -24.02
N PHE A 60 14.50 -21.22 -23.04
CA PHE A 60 15.95 -21.46 -23.01
C PHE A 60 16.29 -22.96 -22.84
N PRO A 61 17.22 -23.53 -23.62
CA PRO A 61 17.66 -24.91 -23.47
C PRO A 61 18.74 -25.04 -22.38
N VAL A 62 18.65 -26.07 -21.54
CA VAL A 62 19.61 -26.34 -20.47
C VAL A 62 19.85 -27.83 -20.27
N ASP A 63 21.09 -28.21 -19.96
CA ASP A 63 21.41 -29.52 -19.39
C ASP A 63 21.59 -29.38 -17.88
N LEU A 64 20.66 -29.99 -17.12
CA LEU A 64 20.67 -30.05 -15.66
C LEU A 64 21.21 -31.39 -15.13
N SER A 65 21.40 -32.37 -16.02
CA SER A 65 21.64 -33.79 -15.71
C SER A 65 23.11 -34.14 -15.46
N ARG A 66 24.04 -33.33 -15.98
CA ARG A 66 25.50 -33.56 -15.84
C ARG A 66 25.91 -33.73 -14.38
N LYS A 67 26.75 -34.76 -14.17
CA LYS A 67 27.24 -35.19 -12.86
C LYS A 67 28.48 -34.37 -12.47
N CYS A 68 28.55 -33.96 -11.20
CA CYS A 68 29.67 -33.21 -10.66
C CYS A 68 31.01 -33.96 -10.83
N LYS A 69 31.99 -33.32 -11.48
CA LYS A 69 33.36 -33.86 -11.64
C LYS A 69 34.26 -33.64 -10.42
N PHE A 70 34.00 -32.62 -9.60
CA PHE A 70 34.88 -32.17 -8.52
C PHE A 70 34.71 -32.93 -7.20
N TRP A 71 33.48 -33.15 -6.72
CA TRP A 71 33.23 -33.49 -5.30
C TRP A 71 32.88 -34.96 -4.99
N ASN A 72 32.60 -35.81 -6.00
CA ASN A 72 32.06 -37.16 -5.77
C ASN A 72 33.09 -38.31 -5.89
N LYS A 73 33.67 -38.79 -4.77
CA LYS A 73 34.44 -40.07 -4.72
C LYS A 73 34.32 -40.86 -3.39
N GLN A 74 33.53 -41.94 -3.42
CA GLN A 74 33.52 -43.11 -2.49
C GLN A 74 32.97 -42.87 -1.05
N LYS A 75 32.33 -43.82 -0.35
CA LYS A 75 31.95 -45.23 -0.66
C LYS A 75 30.79 -45.75 0.21
N GLU A 76 30.32 -46.97 -0.07
CA GLU A 76 29.22 -47.68 0.60
C GLU A 76 29.58 -48.33 1.96
N THR A 77 28.53 -48.68 2.72
CA THR A 77 28.38 -49.52 3.94
C THR A 77 28.23 -48.80 5.30
N ASP A 78 27.05 -49.03 5.91
CA ASP A 78 26.55 -48.76 7.27
C ASP A 78 26.70 -47.35 7.92
N GLU A 79 25.57 -46.64 7.87
CA GLU A 79 25.01 -45.55 8.73
C GLU A 79 25.90 -44.43 9.34
N ASP A 80 25.46 -43.19 9.06
CA ASP A 80 25.69 -41.95 9.80
C ASP A 80 27.10 -41.32 9.92
N LYS A 81 27.52 -40.69 8.81
CA LYS A 81 27.75 -39.22 8.81
C LYS A 81 27.15 -38.58 7.55
N HIS A 82 26.30 -37.57 7.74
CA HIS A 82 25.64 -36.83 6.66
C HIS A 82 26.49 -35.67 6.14
N GLU A 83 26.40 -35.38 4.84
CA GLU A 83 26.66 -34.03 4.30
C GLU A 83 25.64 -33.04 4.90
N PRO A 84 25.99 -31.75 5.08
CA PRO A 84 25.14 -30.81 5.83
C PRO A 84 23.73 -30.67 5.26
N SER A 85 22.73 -31.05 6.07
CA SER A 85 21.30 -31.03 5.74
C SER A 85 20.79 -29.63 5.37
N CYS A 86 19.74 -29.57 4.54
CA CYS A 86 18.98 -28.36 4.24
C CYS A 86 18.16 -27.88 5.45
N SER A 87 18.85 -27.40 6.48
CA SER A 87 18.30 -26.94 7.77
C SER A 87 19.11 -25.73 8.22
N ALA A 88 18.47 -24.57 8.45
CA ALA A 88 19.17 -23.38 8.91
C ALA A 88 19.54 -23.46 10.41
N PRO A 89 20.81 -23.30 10.81
CA PRO A 89 21.21 -22.97 12.18
C PRO A 89 21.04 -21.46 12.44
N ALA A 90 21.21 -21.05 13.70
CA ALA A 90 21.14 -19.64 14.09
C ALA A 90 22.47 -18.89 13.88
N GLU A 91 22.36 -17.58 13.65
CA GLU A 91 23.43 -16.56 13.67
C GLU A 91 24.65 -16.81 12.76
N GLU A 92 24.68 -16.15 11.59
CA GLU A 92 25.91 -16.04 10.77
C GLU A 92 26.88 -15.02 11.40
N ASP A 93 28.14 -15.43 11.56
CA ASP A 93 29.22 -14.58 12.09
C ASP A 93 29.56 -13.43 11.09
N PRO A 94 29.44 -12.15 11.50
CA PRO A 94 29.63 -11.00 10.61
C PRO A 94 31.09 -10.76 10.19
N SER A 95 32.03 -11.61 10.59
CA SER A 95 33.46 -11.50 10.25
C SER A 95 33.90 -12.31 9.01
N ASN A 96 33.04 -13.16 8.42
CA ASN A 96 33.39 -13.93 7.21
C ASN A 96 32.62 -13.46 5.94
N PRO A 97 33.26 -12.69 5.03
CA PRO A 97 32.60 -11.97 3.91
C PRO A 97 32.04 -12.81 2.75
N PHE A 98 31.96 -14.13 2.93
CA PHE A 98 31.42 -15.08 1.95
C PHE A 98 30.50 -16.17 2.56
N GLY A 99 30.13 -16.07 3.84
CA GLY A 99 29.15 -16.98 4.46
C GLY A 99 29.69 -18.38 4.77
N GLY A 100 30.39 -18.51 5.91
CA GLY A 100 30.88 -19.80 6.43
C GLY A 100 31.28 -19.72 7.91
N GLY A 101 30.52 -20.36 8.79
CA GLY A 101 30.84 -20.47 10.22
C GLY A 101 32.00 -21.44 10.47
N SER A 102 32.93 -21.08 11.36
CA SER A 102 34.15 -21.84 11.63
C SER A 102 34.06 -22.72 12.87
N SER A 103 34.52 -23.97 12.79
CA SER A 103 34.96 -24.74 13.97
C SER A 103 36.04 -25.77 13.60
N ASN A 104 36.96 -26.04 14.53
CA ASN A 104 38.30 -26.58 14.23
C ASN A 104 38.37 -28.09 13.90
N ALA A 105 38.91 -28.42 12.72
CA ALA A 105 39.71 -29.62 12.41
C ALA A 105 40.25 -29.51 10.97
N PHE A 106 41.55 -29.51 10.65
CA PHE A 106 42.79 -29.51 11.43
C PHE A 106 43.71 -28.36 10.94
N ALA A 107 44.84 -28.14 11.62
CA ALA A 107 45.98 -27.39 11.06
C ALA A 107 46.63 -28.17 9.88
N PRO A 108 47.52 -27.60 9.05
CA PRO A 108 48.24 -26.33 9.24
C PRO A 108 48.35 -25.45 7.97
N ALA A 109 49.34 -24.55 8.00
CA ALA A 109 50.17 -24.16 6.87
C ALA A 109 49.61 -23.16 5.82
N GLU A 110 49.79 -21.88 6.15
CA GLU A 110 50.78 -21.05 5.43
C GLU A 110 52.05 -21.89 5.11
N GLN A 111 52.63 -21.93 3.91
CA GLN A 111 52.82 -20.84 2.96
C GLN A 111 52.33 -21.16 1.53
N ALA A 112 52.16 -20.10 0.74
CA ALA A 112 52.26 -20.24 -0.71
C ALA A 112 53.70 -20.62 -1.11
N PRO A 113 53.95 -21.57 -2.04
CA PRO A 113 53.01 -22.51 -2.66
C PRO A 113 53.50 -23.98 -2.71
N THR A 114 52.65 -24.87 -3.24
CA THR A 114 52.98 -26.19 -3.86
C THR A 114 53.71 -27.29 -3.07
N ALA A 115 52.99 -28.41 -2.88
CA ALA A 115 53.45 -29.82 -2.84
C ALA A 115 54.23 -30.41 -1.63
N CYS A 116 53.77 -31.62 -1.24
CA CYS A 116 54.40 -32.69 -0.41
C CYS A 116 54.32 -32.66 1.15
N SER A 117 53.69 -33.72 1.71
CA SER A 117 53.94 -34.43 3.00
C SER A 117 53.02 -34.22 4.24
N LEU A 118 52.15 -35.22 4.53
CA LEU A 118 51.88 -35.98 5.81
C LEU A 118 51.88 -35.24 7.19
N ASP A 119 51.10 -35.55 8.25
CA ASP A 119 50.17 -36.65 8.67
C ASP A 119 49.49 -36.24 10.03
N LEU A 120 48.51 -36.85 10.73
CA LEU A 120 47.54 -37.99 10.60
C LEU A 120 46.46 -37.88 11.75
N ALA A 121 45.38 -38.68 11.72
CA ALA A 121 44.52 -39.15 12.85
C ALA A 121 43.57 -38.16 13.61
N SER A 122 42.39 -38.53 14.15
CA SER A 122 41.52 -39.75 14.05
C SER A 122 40.17 -39.62 14.81
N LYS A 123 39.12 -40.38 14.40
CA LYS A 123 37.98 -40.93 15.21
C LYS A 123 36.95 -39.94 15.83
N ASP A 124 35.63 -40.19 15.96
CA ASP A 124 34.75 -41.39 15.77
C ASP A 124 33.25 -40.95 15.45
N PRO A 125 32.17 -41.79 15.47
CA PRO A 125 30.82 -41.47 14.90
C PRO A 125 29.66 -41.11 15.88
N GLY A 126 28.44 -40.79 15.37
CA GLY A 126 27.19 -40.70 16.17
C GLY A 126 25.95 -39.94 15.59
N SER A 127 24.96 -40.67 15.04
CA SER A 127 23.48 -40.41 14.94
C SER A 127 22.86 -39.17 14.21
N MET A 128 22.34 -39.42 13.00
CA MET A 128 21.02 -39.16 12.41
C MET A 128 20.14 -37.91 12.74
N LYS A 129 19.78 -37.09 11.70
CA LYS A 129 18.42 -36.99 11.07
C LYS A 129 18.23 -35.80 10.10
N TRP A 130 17.35 -35.96 9.10
CA TRP A 130 17.12 -35.08 7.93
C TRP A 130 16.09 -33.93 8.10
N ALA A 131 16.23 -32.88 7.28
CA ALA A 131 15.17 -31.94 6.87
C ALA A 131 15.30 -31.54 5.37
N PRO A 132 14.32 -30.83 4.74
CA PRO A 132 13.84 -31.19 3.39
C PRO A 132 14.31 -30.33 2.19
N ALA A 133 14.10 -30.90 0.99
CA ALA A 133 14.69 -30.52 -0.30
C ALA A 133 14.32 -29.15 -0.91
N THR A 134 15.23 -28.64 -1.75
CA THR A 134 15.04 -27.47 -2.63
C THR A 134 14.00 -27.73 -3.72
N THR A 135 13.22 -26.73 -4.15
CA THR A 135 12.25 -26.93 -5.24
C THR A 135 12.94 -27.17 -6.61
N PRO A 136 12.53 -28.19 -7.38
CA PRO A 136 13.10 -28.47 -8.70
C PRO A 136 12.76 -27.39 -9.74
N VAL A 137 13.42 -27.45 -10.90
CA VAL A 137 13.05 -26.65 -12.08
C VAL A 137 11.68 -27.09 -12.60
N ASP A 138 10.82 -26.12 -12.91
CA ASP A 138 9.54 -26.36 -13.57
C ASP A 138 9.80 -26.59 -15.06
N ARG A 139 9.54 -27.80 -15.52
CA ARG A 139 9.77 -28.25 -16.91
C ARG A 139 8.52 -28.09 -17.79
N ARG A 140 7.46 -27.44 -17.29
CA ARG A 140 6.24 -27.20 -18.07
C ARG A 140 6.51 -26.14 -19.14
N ILE A 141 6.48 -26.57 -20.40
CA ILE A 141 6.23 -25.71 -21.55
C ILE A 141 4.98 -26.22 -22.25
N THR A 142 4.24 -25.33 -22.92
CA THR A 142 2.99 -25.71 -23.60
C THR A 142 3.25 -26.51 -24.87
N GLU A 143 2.26 -27.28 -25.34
CA GLU A 143 2.35 -27.99 -26.63
C GLU A 143 2.66 -27.02 -27.79
N GLN A 144 2.10 -25.82 -27.74
CA GLN A 144 2.36 -24.76 -28.73
C GLN A 144 3.81 -24.27 -28.65
N GLU A 145 4.38 -24.08 -27.46
CA GLU A 145 5.80 -23.75 -27.28
C GLU A 145 6.73 -24.91 -27.70
N HIS A 146 6.37 -26.16 -27.43
CA HIS A 146 7.08 -27.34 -27.93
C HIS A 146 7.14 -27.37 -29.46
N VAL A 147 6.00 -27.14 -30.14
CA VAL A 147 5.94 -27.07 -31.61
C VAL A 147 6.63 -25.81 -32.15
N ALA A 148 6.58 -24.69 -31.42
CA ALA A 148 7.32 -23.45 -31.75
C ALA A 148 8.83 -23.68 -31.79
N ILE A 149 9.36 -24.39 -30.80
CA ILE A 149 10.77 -24.78 -30.75
C ILE A 149 11.05 -25.79 -31.86
N ALA A 150 10.33 -26.91 -31.93
CA ALA A 150 10.61 -28.00 -32.88
C ALA A 150 10.47 -27.61 -34.36
N ALA A 151 9.82 -26.49 -34.68
CA ALA A 151 9.75 -25.93 -36.03
C ALA A 151 10.94 -25.01 -36.41
N ASN A 152 11.74 -24.56 -35.44
CA ASN A 152 12.86 -23.62 -35.61
C ASN A 152 14.15 -24.07 -34.89
N ASP A 153 14.18 -25.29 -34.35
CA ASP A 153 15.35 -25.93 -33.74
C ASP A 153 16.16 -26.58 -34.86
N ASP A 154 17.19 -25.88 -35.36
CA ASP A 154 18.22 -26.42 -36.26
C ASP A 154 19.09 -27.42 -35.50
N GLY A 155 18.49 -28.57 -35.20
CA GLY A 155 18.89 -29.47 -34.13
C GLY A 155 20.32 -29.99 -34.23
N ALA A 156 21.06 -29.81 -33.13
CA ALA A 156 22.31 -30.51 -32.81
C ALA A 156 23.50 -30.34 -33.78
N ASN A 157 23.54 -29.31 -34.63
CA ASN A 157 24.70 -29.03 -35.49
C ASN A 157 25.54 -27.81 -35.07
N ASP A 158 25.08 -27.02 -34.09
CA ASP A 158 25.80 -25.86 -33.50
C ASP A 158 27.15 -26.24 -32.87
N CYS A 159 27.34 -27.53 -32.58
CA CYS A 159 28.50 -28.12 -31.92
C CYS A 159 29.36 -28.99 -32.89
N ALA A 160 29.15 -28.87 -34.20
CA ALA A 160 29.71 -29.80 -35.20
C ALA A 160 30.50 -29.14 -36.36
N ASP A 161 30.56 -27.80 -36.43
CA ASP A 161 31.36 -27.10 -37.44
C ASP A 161 32.82 -26.97 -36.98
N ALA A 162 33.68 -27.84 -37.52
CA ALA A 162 35.11 -27.90 -37.20
C ALA A 162 35.95 -26.75 -37.79
N ASP A 163 35.39 -25.93 -38.69
CA ASP A 163 36.07 -24.75 -39.24
C ASP A 163 35.75 -23.47 -38.44
N LEU A 164 34.77 -23.52 -37.52
CA LEU A 164 34.51 -22.44 -36.56
C LEU A 164 35.52 -22.48 -35.39
N PRO A 165 35.95 -21.32 -34.86
CA PRO A 165 36.93 -21.29 -33.77
C PRO A 165 36.29 -21.73 -32.44
N GLU A 166 36.59 -22.94 -31.98
CA GLU A 166 36.24 -23.53 -30.67
C GLU A 166 36.26 -22.50 -29.52
N PHE A 167 35.12 -22.11 -28.94
CA PHE A 167 35.00 -20.87 -28.13
C PHE A 167 34.30 -21.00 -26.76
N TRP A 168 35.11 -21.09 -25.70
CA TRP A 168 34.83 -20.72 -24.29
C TRP A 168 33.79 -21.55 -23.50
N MET A 169 32.71 -22.06 -24.12
CA MET A 169 31.77 -23.01 -23.52
C MET A 169 31.09 -23.83 -24.62
N ASP A 170 31.27 -25.15 -24.60
CA ASP A 170 30.41 -26.08 -25.33
C ASP A 170 29.30 -26.58 -24.40
N MET A 171 28.05 -26.39 -24.82
CA MET A 171 26.85 -26.90 -24.14
C MET A 171 26.40 -28.26 -24.68
N CYS A 172 26.99 -28.76 -25.77
CA CYS A 172 27.02 -30.17 -26.13
C CYS A 172 28.06 -30.95 -25.29
N GLY A 173 28.20 -32.24 -25.53
CA GLY A 173 28.87 -33.17 -24.62
C GLY A 173 30.01 -33.97 -25.24
N TYR A 174 31.25 -33.66 -24.87
CA TYR A 174 32.35 -34.62 -24.88
C TYR A 174 32.21 -35.61 -23.71
N ASP A 175 31.37 -36.64 -23.90
CA ASP A 175 31.46 -37.99 -23.30
C ASP A 175 30.22 -38.82 -23.68
N ALA A 176 30.21 -39.43 -24.87
CA ALA A 176 29.13 -40.33 -25.31
C ALA A 176 29.37 -41.77 -24.81
N PRO A 177 28.45 -42.40 -24.05
CA PRO A 177 28.61 -43.77 -23.59
C PRO A 177 28.58 -44.83 -24.73
N PRO A 178 29.12 -46.05 -24.50
CA PRO A 178 29.06 -47.13 -25.49
C PRO A 178 27.62 -47.58 -25.80
N PRO A 179 27.34 -48.07 -27.02
CA PRO A 179 26.00 -48.47 -27.43
C PRO A 179 25.50 -49.66 -26.60
N GLY A 180 24.47 -49.43 -25.78
CA GLY A 180 23.83 -50.45 -24.94
C GLY A 180 23.32 -49.98 -23.58
N SER A 181 23.59 -48.73 -23.16
CA SER A 181 23.07 -48.14 -21.92
C SER A 181 21.93 -47.14 -22.17
N GLU A 182 20.77 -47.35 -21.57
CA GLU A 182 19.54 -46.56 -21.77
C GLU A 182 19.47 -45.27 -20.91
N ASP A 183 20.56 -44.49 -20.82
CA ASP A 183 20.60 -43.25 -20.02
C ASP A 183 21.37 -42.14 -20.75
N HIS A 184 20.66 -41.36 -21.57
CA HIS A 184 21.15 -40.14 -22.21
C HIS A 184 20.32 -38.93 -21.70
N GLY A 185 20.98 -37.99 -21.02
CA GLY A 185 20.38 -36.69 -20.69
C GLY A 185 20.26 -35.81 -21.93
N ALA A 186 19.04 -35.61 -22.43
CA ALA A 186 18.76 -34.67 -23.50
C ALA A 186 18.84 -33.21 -23.00
N LEU A 187 19.11 -32.26 -23.90
CA LEU A 187 18.92 -30.84 -23.62
C LEU A 187 17.42 -30.54 -23.40
N GLU A 188 17.09 -29.91 -22.28
CA GLU A 188 15.71 -29.62 -21.91
C GLU A 188 15.40 -28.14 -22.09
N TYR A 189 14.39 -27.81 -22.89
CA TYR A 189 13.87 -26.45 -23.00
C TYR A 189 12.99 -26.10 -21.80
N VAL A 190 13.27 -24.97 -21.16
CA VAL A 190 12.53 -24.49 -19.97
C VAL A 190 12.04 -23.05 -20.15
N ASN A 191 10.88 -22.75 -19.58
CA ASN A 191 10.36 -21.38 -19.54
C ASN A 191 10.92 -20.64 -18.32
N LEU A 192 11.67 -19.56 -18.56
CA LEU A 192 12.34 -18.74 -17.55
C LEU A 192 11.35 -17.95 -16.68
N GLN A 193 10.14 -17.65 -17.16
CA GLN A 193 9.12 -16.95 -16.36
C GLN A 193 8.44 -17.87 -15.33
N LEU A 194 8.36 -19.18 -15.59
CA LEU A 194 7.96 -20.19 -14.60
C LEU A 194 9.10 -20.57 -13.64
N ASN A 195 10.33 -20.23 -14.01
CA ASN A 195 11.54 -20.43 -13.20
C ASN A 195 12.22 -19.09 -12.89
N PRO A 196 11.59 -18.17 -12.14
CA PRO A 196 12.24 -16.92 -11.76
C PRO A 196 13.33 -17.18 -10.72
N GLU A 197 14.44 -16.43 -10.84
CA GLU A 197 15.57 -16.52 -9.92
C GLU A 197 15.17 -16.05 -8.52
N ARG A 198 15.39 -16.92 -7.52
CA ARG A 198 14.88 -16.78 -6.15
C ARG A 198 15.65 -17.66 -5.17
N TRP A 199 15.54 -17.41 -3.88
CA TRP A 199 16.17 -18.27 -2.87
C TRP A 199 15.54 -19.66 -2.84
N THR A 200 16.40 -20.69 -2.86
CA THR A 200 15.99 -22.10 -2.90
C THR A 200 16.30 -22.86 -1.61
N GLY A 201 16.96 -22.19 -0.66
CA GLY A 201 17.59 -22.81 0.51
C GLY A 201 19.04 -23.28 0.26
N TYR A 202 19.52 -23.29 -0.99
CA TYR A 202 20.85 -23.77 -1.34
C TYR A 202 21.94 -22.73 -1.05
N ASN A 203 22.80 -22.97 -0.07
CA ASN A 203 23.98 -22.15 0.17
C ASN A 203 25.08 -22.47 -0.87
N GLY A 204 25.19 -21.62 -1.90
CA GLY A 204 26.20 -21.74 -2.97
C GLY A 204 27.57 -21.15 -2.65
N SER A 205 27.91 -20.78 -1.41
CA SER A 205 29.21 -20.14 -1.10
C SER A 205 30.40 -21.00 -1.52
N HIS A 206 30.33 -22.31 -1.30
CA HIS A 206 31.33 -23.29 -1.76
C HIS A 206 31.52 -23.32 -3.29
N VAL A 207 30.44 -23.14 -4.06
CA VAL A 207 30.50 -23.05 -5.54
C VAL A 207 31.26 -21.80 -5.96
N TRP A 208 30.95 -20.65 -5.35
CA TRP A 208 31.63 -19.40 -5.65
C TRP A 208 33.09 -19.43 -5.21
N SER A 209 33.41 -19.98 -4.03
CA SER A 209 34.81 -20.20 -3.61
C SER A 209 35.57 -21.04 -4.64
N ALA A 210 35.03 -22.18 -5.09
CA ALA A 210 35.64 -22.98 -6.15
C ALA A 210 35.83 -22.17 -7.46
N ILE A 211 34.84 -21.37 -7.88
CA ILE A 211 34.95 -20.49 -9.05
C ILE A 211 36.13 -19.52 -8.94
N TYR A 212 36.37 -18.90 -7.77
CA TYR A 212 37.48 -17.97 -7.59
C TYR A 212 38.82 -18.66 -7.27
N GLU A 213 38.82 -19.85 -6.66
CA GLU A 213 40.02 -20.57 -6.21
C GLU A 213 40.60 -21.47 -7.30
N GLU A 214 39.78 -22.32 -7.94
CA GLU A 214 40.21 -23.23 -9.03
C GLU A 214 40.63 -22.47 -10.30
N ASN A 215 40.27 -21.18 -10.41
CA ASN A 215 40.69 -20.28 -11.48
C ASN A 215 41.72 -19.23 -11.02
N CYS A 216 42.29 -19.37 -9.81
CA CYS A 216 43.32 -18.50 -9.24
C CYS A 216 42.98 -17.00 -9.13
N LEU A 217 41.69 -16.63 -9.25
CA LEU A 217 41.18 -15.26 -9.15
C LEU A 217 41.17 -14.71 -7.70
N LYS A 218 41.56 -15.52 -6.72
CA LYS A 218 41.57 -15.22 -5.27
C LYS A 218 42.99 -15.10 -4.72
N GLN A 219 43.72 -14.05 -5.08
CA GLN A 219 45.03 -13.73 -4.52
C GLN A 219 45.01 -12.44 -3.68
N SER A 220 45.95 -12.34 -2.73
CA SER A 220 45.95 -11.36 -1.63
C SER A 220 46.53 -9.98 -1.96
N GLY A 221 46.36 -9.51 -3.20
CA GLY A 221 46.73 -8.16 -3.66
C GLY A 221 45.52 -7.24 -3.81
N SER A 222 45.74 -6.01 -4.30
CA SER A 222 44.66 -5.18 -4.83
C SER A 222 44.18 -5.72 -6.18
N VAL A 223 42.94 -5.42 -6.54
CA VAL A 223 42.45 -5.53 -7.93
C VAL A 223 43.33 -4.71 -8.89
N ASP A 224 44.02 -3.68 -8.38
CA ASP A 224 44.98 -2.87 -9.11
C ASP A 224 46.31 -3.56 -9.43
N ASP A 225 46.64 -4.66 -8.75
CA ASP A 225 47.85 -5.45 -9.01
C ASP A 225 47.64 -6.51 -10.11
N MET A 226 46.38 -6.81 -10.47
CA MET A 226 46.01 -7.74 -11.55
C MET A 226 46.27 -7.13 -12.93
N CYS A 227 46.64 -7.93 -13.93
CA CYS A 227 46.71 -7.41 -15.30
C CYS A 227 45.33 -7.01 -15.83
N TYR A 228 45.28 -6.19 -16.89
CA TYR A 228 44.03 -5.60 -17.37
C TYR A 228 42.99 -6.67 -17.76
N GLU A 229 43.44 -7.73 -18.42
CA GLU A 229 42.62 -8.84 -18.85
C GLU A 229 42.03 -9.58 -17.63
N GLU A 230 42.88 -10.00 -16.68
CA GLU A 230 42.47 -10.70 -15.45
C GLU A 230 41.51 -9.87 -14.61
N ARG A 231 41.75 -8.56 -14.54
CA ARG A 231 40.90 -7.57 -13.87
C ARG A 231 39.51 -7.52 -14.51
N VAL A 232 39.42 -7.43 -15.84
CA VAL A 232 38.13 -7.46 -16.56
C VAL A 232 37.40 -8.79 -16.30
N LEU A 233 38.10 -9.92 -16.33
CA LEU A 233 37.52 -11.23 -16.03
C LEU A 233 36.98 -11.33 -14.60
N TYR A 234 37.78 -10.88 -13.62
CA TYR A 234 37.38 -10.80 -12.22
C TYR A 234 36.14 -9.91 -12.04
N ARG A 235 36.10 -8.73 -12.66
CA ARG A 235 34.92 -7.84 -12.58
C ARG A 235 33.67 -8.47 -13.19
N LEU A 236 33.78 -9.17 -14.32
CA LEU A 236 32.63 -9.82 -14.97
C LEU A 236 32.04 -10.93 -14.10
N LEU A 237 32.88 -11.77 -13.51
CA LEU A 237 32.44 -12.85 -12.61
C LEU A 237 31.95 -12.31 -11.26
N SER A 238 32.58 -11.23 -10.75
CA SER A 238 32.14 -10.48 -9.57
C SER A 238 30.77 -9.83 -9.78
N GLY A 239 30.53 -9.23 -10.94
CA GLY A 239 29.23 -8.68 -11.34
C GLY A 239 28.16 -9.76 -11.53
N MET A 240 28.51 -10.93 -12.08
CA MET A 240 27.60 -12.08 -12.15
C MET A 240 27.20 -12.57 -10.76
N HIS A 241 28.18 -12.72 -9.87
CA HIS A 241 27.95 -13.08 -8.48
C HIS A 241 27.07 -12.03 -7.77
N ALA A 242 27.25 -10.74 -8.08
CA ALA A 242 26.38 -9.68 -7.60
C ALA A 242 24.95 -9.81 -8.15
N SER A 243 24.78 -9.94 -9.47
CA SER A 243 23.47 -10.12 -10.14
C SER A 243 22.67 -11.29 -9.57
N VAL A 244 23.28 -12.48 -9.46
CA VAL A 244 22.66 -13.69 -8.89
C VAL A 244 22.19 -13.44 -7.46
N ASN A 245 23.06 -12.93 -6.58
CA ASN A 245 22.72 -12.71 -5.18
C ASN A 245 21.69 -11.58 -4.97
N ILE A 246 21.62 -10.57 -5.84
CA ILE A 246 20.56 -9.54 -5.82
C ILE A 246 19.20 -10.15 -6.17
N HIS A 247 19.10 -10.97 -7.21
CA HIS A 247 17.85 -11.66 -7.55
C HIS A 247 17.41 -12.63 -6.44
N ILE A 248 18.36 -13.36 -5.86
CA ILE A 248 18.12 -14.20 -4.68
C ILE A 248 17.63 -13.35 -3.50
N ALA A 249 18.20 -12.16 -3.26
CA ALA A 249 17.77 -11.24 -2.20
C ALA A 249 16.37 -10.64 -2.44
N LEU A 250 16.06 -10.22 -3.67
CA LEU A 250 14.72 -9.75 -4.07
C LEU A 250 13.63 -10.78 -3.83
N LYS A 251 13.94 -12.06 -4.03
CA LYS A 251 13.01 -13.19 -3.88
C LYS A 251 13.56 -14.18 -2.84
N ALA A 252 13.95 -13.65 -1.68
CA ALA A 252 14.60 -14.40 -0.61
C ALA A 252 13.63 -15.07 0.35
N LYS A 253 12.58 -14.35 0.77
CA LYS A 253 11.62 -14.85 1.73
C LYS A 253 10.56 -15.65 1.00
N THR A 254 10.59 -16.96 1.23
CA THR A 254 9.58 -17.91 0.75
C THR A 254 8.18 -17.45 1.18
N PRO A 255 7.17 -17.49 0.30
CA PRO A 255 5.77 -17.33 0.71
C PRO A 255 5.44 -18.27 1.88
N LYS A 256 4.71 -17.77 2.89
CA LYS A 256 4.30 -18.58 4.05
C LYS A 256 3.47 -19.77 3.55
N LYS A 257 3.90 -21.01 3.86
CA LYS A 257 3.19 -22.24 3.45
C LYS A 257 1.73 -22.23 3.94
N GLY A 258 0.81 -22.68 3.07
CA GLY A 258 -0.64 -22.65 3.31
C GLY A 258 -1.35 -21.43 2.70
N VAL A 259 -0.76 -20.85 1.65
CA VAL A 259 -1.23 -19.63 0.94
C VAL A 259 -1.14 -19.90 -0.59
N VAL A 260 -1.77 -21.00 -1.01
CA VAL A 260 -1.81 -21.69 -2.32
C VAL A 260 -2.45 -20.84 -3.43
N GLY A 261 -1.69 -19.91 -3.98
CA GLY A 261 -2.18 -18.90 -4.94
C GLY A 261 -1.42 -17.59 -4.82
N ARG A 262 -0.66 -17.45 -3.73
CA ARG A 262 0.36 -16.43 -3.55
C ARG A 262 1.76 -17.04 -3.70
N GLU A 263 2.35 -16.92 -4.89
CA GLU A 263 3.80 -17.13 -5.06
C GLU A 263 4.60 -15.82 -4.84
N ASP A 264 4.09 -14.88 -4.06
CA ASP A 264 4.73 -13.59 -3.77
C ASP A 264 5.98 -13.78 -2.87
N TRP A 265 7.10 -14.12 -3.48
CA TRP A 265 8.42 -14.08 -2.85
C TRP A 265 8.77 -12.63 -2.50
N SER A 266 9.10 -12.36 -1.24
CA SER A 266 9.44 -11.01 -0.78
C SER A 266 10.94 -10.81 -0.55
N ALA A 267 11.35 -9.55 -0.58
CA ALA A 267 12.73 -9.13 -0.47
C ALA A 267 13.32 -9.42 0.91
N ASP A 268 14.63 -9.69 0.93
CA ASP A 268 15.43 -9.70 2.14
C ASP A 268 16.59 -8.70 2.09
N PRO A 269 16.33 -7.45 2.48
CA PRO A 269 17.37 -6.43 2.64
C PRO A 269 18.49 -6.85 3.60
N ALA A 270 18.20 -7.66 4.64
CA ALA A 270 19.22 -8.20 5.54
C ALA A 270 20.20 -9.14 4.82
N ARG A 271 19.70 -9.95 3.88
CA ARG A 271 20.55 -10.77 3.02
C ARG A 271 21.41 -9.92 2.09
N PHE A 272 20.82 -8.95 1.39
CA PHE A 272 21.55 -8.03 0.51
C PHE A 272 22.68 -7.32 1.28
N ALA A 273 22.36 -6.76 2.45
CA ALA A 273 23.32 -6.11 3.35
C ALA A 273 24.50 -7.00 3.74
N ALA A 274 24.24 -8.25 4.15
CA ALA A 274 25.30 -9.19 4.51
C ALA A 274 26.28 -9.49 3.34
N HIS A 275 25.82 -9.37 2.09
CA HIS A 275 26.64 -9.66 0.90
C HIS A 275 27.37 -8.44 0.30
N TYR A 276 26.87 -7.21 0.54
CA TYR A 276 27.39 -5.97 -0.07
C TYR A 276 27.73 -4.84 0.89
N GLY A 277 27.28 -4.87 2.15
CA GLY A 277 27.46 -3.76 3.08
C GLY A 277 28.91 -3.50 3.50
N GLN A 278 29.78 -4.50 3.32
CA GLN A 278 31.24 -4.39 3.42
C GLN A 278 31.92 -4.53 2.03
N HIS A 279 31.14 -4.63 0.95
CA HIS A 279 31.59 -4.99 -0.40
C HIS A 279 30.97 -4.16 -1.56
N PRO A 280 31.04 -2.82 -1.50
CA PRO A 280 30.51 -1.95 -2.56
C PRO A 280 31.25 -2.10 -3.90
N GLU A 281 32.46 -2.67 -3.92
CA GLU A 281 33.19 -3.00 -5.16
C GLU A 281 32.44 -4.04 -6.02
N ARG A 282 31.71 -4.97 -5.39
CA ARG A 282 30.89 -5.96 -6.11
C ARG A 282 29.71 -5.29 -6.83
N LEU A 283 29.12 -4.26 -6.21
CA LEU A 283 28.09 -3.42 -6.84
C LEU A 283 28.67 -2.50 -7.92
N ARG A 284 29.93 -2.06 -7.82
CA ARG A 284 30.64 -1.37 -8.93
C ARG A 284 30.89 -2.33 -10.09
N ASN A 285 31.25 -3.57 -9.81
CA ASN A 285 31.49 -4.61 -10.81
C ASN A 285 30.19 -5.10 -11.50
N LEU A 286 29.03 -5.03 -10.83
CA LEU A 286 27.71 -5.19 -11.46
C LEU A 286 27.51 -4.17 -12.60
N HIS A 287 27.73 -2.88 -12.31
CA HIS A 287 27.63 -1.82 -13.30
C HIS A 287 28.65 -1.98 -14.45
N PHE A 288 29.90 -2.32 -14.14
CA PHE A 288 30.93 -2.59 -15.15
C PHE A 288 30.52 -3.74 -16.08
N SER A 289 30.00 -4.84 -15.53
CA SER A 289 29.53 -5.98 -16.32
C SER A 289 28.34 -5.61 -17.21
N PHE A 290 27.42 -4.79 -16.72
CA PHE A 290 26.32 -4.26 -17.52
C PHE A 290 26.81 -3.38 -18.67
N VAL A 291 27.81 -2.51 -18.44
CA VAL A 291 28.46 -1.72 -19.50
C VAL A 291 29.11 -2.61 -20.57
N VAL A 292 29.80 -3.70 -20.18
CA VAL A 292 30.38 -4.67 -21.13
C VAL A 292 29.30 -5.42 -21.92
N LEU A 293 28.21 -5.82 -21.26
CA LEU A 293 27.03 -6.44 -21.90
C LEU A 293 26.37 -5.49 -22.92
N LEU A 294 26.18 -4.21 -22.56
CA LEU A 294 25.65 -3.18 -23.45
C LEU A 294 26.61 -2.90 -24.62
N ARG A 295 27.92 -2.80 -24.37
CA ARG A 295 28.96 -2.63 -25.40
C ARG A 295 28.94 -3.77 -26.42
N ALA A 296 28.69 -5.00 -25.97
CA ALA A 296 28.48 -6.17 -26.81
C ALA A 296 27.18 -6.07 -27.63
N LEU A 297 26.04 -5.74 -27.00
CA LEU A 297 24.77 -5.53 -27.73
C LEU A 297 24.90 -4.48 -28.85
N ARG A 298 25.57 -3.33 -28.59
CA ARG A 298 25.82 -2.32 -29.64
C ARG A 298 26.68 -2.88 -30.79
N LYS A 299 27.64 -3.75 -30.50
CA LYS A 299 28.54 -4.34 -31.51
C LYS A 299 27.83 -5.41 -32.35
N ALA A 300 27.00 -6.24 -31.73
CA ALA A 300 26.16 -7.22 -32.42
C ALA A 300 24.92 -6.61 -33.09
N ALA A 301 24.59 -5.34 -32.84
CA ALA A 301 23.38 -4.68 -33.33
C ALA A 301 23.12 -4.82 -34.85
N PRO A 302 24.13 -4.75 -35.76
CA PRO A 302 23.90 -4.95 -37.19
C PRO A 302 23.45 -6.37 -37.55
N THR A 303 23.82 -7.37 -36.72
CA THR A 303 23.39 -8.78 -36.86
C THR A 303 22.04 -8.99 -36.19
N LEU A 304 21.91 -8.59 -34.92
CA LEU A 304 20.69 -8.79 -34.13
C LEU A 304 19.48 -8.02 -34.68
N GLY A 305 19.69 -6.91 -35.39
CA GLY A 305 18.64 -6.14 -36.06
C GLY A 305 18.09 -6.77 -37.35
N VAL A 306 18.75 -7.83 -37.88
CA VAL A 306 18.32 -8.56 -39.10
C VAL A 306 18.19 -10.08 -38.90
N MET A 307 18.52 -10.57 -37.70
CA MET A 307 18.31 -11.96 -37.28
C MET A 307 16.81 -12.27 -37.23
N ASP A 308 16.41 -13.50 -37.59
CA ASP A 308 15.03 -13.92 -37.41
C ASP A 308 14.76 -14.23 -35.93
N LEU A 309 13.82 -13.47 -35.36
CA LEU A 309 13.36 -13.58 -33.97
C LEU A 309 11.92 -14.12 -33.89
N SER A 310 11.44 -14.71 -34.99
CA SER A 310 10.15 -15.37 -35.08
C SER A 310 10.23 -16.80 -34.57
N LEU A 311 9.14 -17.32 -33.99
CA LEU A 311 8.90 -18.76 -33.84
C LEU A 311 7.74 -19.25 -34.73
N GLY A 312 7.06 -18.36 -35.45
CA GLY A 312 6.09 -18.69 -36.49
C GLY A 312 4.70 -19.11 -35.99
N GLN A 313 4.50 -19.24 -34.68
CA GLN A 313 3.20 -19.58 -34.08
C GLN A 313 2.24 -18.38 -34.07
N ASP A 314 2.67 -17.24 -33.52
CA ASP A 314 1.91 -15.99 -33.51
C ASP A 314 2.73 -14.88 -34.18
N LYS A 315 2.31 -14.54 -35.41
CA LYS A 315 2.94 -13.51 -36.23
C LYS A 315 2.83 -12.10 -35.63
N ALA A 316 1.90 -11.87 -34.71
CA ALA A 316 1.81 -10.60 -33.97
C ALA A 316 2.81 -10.56 -32.80
N GLU A 317 3.03 -11.68 -32.09
CA GLU A 317 4.08 -11.78 -31.07
C GLU A 317 5.48 -11.76 -31.72
N ASP A 318 5.69 -12.49 -32.82
CA ASP A 318 6.93 -12.47 -33.60
C ASP A 318 7.26 -11.04 -34.07
N ALA A 319 6.27 -10.34 -34.66
CA ALA A 319 6.42 -8.96 -35.12
C ALA A 319 6.67 -7.98 -33.95
N ARG A 320 6.05 -8.19 -32.78
CA ARG A 320 6.32 -7.40 -31.56
C ARG A 320 7.75 -7.66 -31.05
N THR A 321 8.19 -8.91 -31.02
CA THR A 321 9.54 -9.31 -30.59
C THR A 321 10.60 -8.66 -31.48
N GLY A 322 10.44 -8.76 -32.81
CA GLY A 322 11.30 -8.09 -33.78
C GLY A 322 11.19 -6.55 -33.74
N ALA A 323 10.07 -5.97 -33.29
CA ALA A 323 9.95 -4.52 -33.09
C ALA A 323 10.63 -4.04 -31.79
N LEU A 324 10.48 -4.78 -30.69
CA LEU A 324 11.15 -4.49 -29.41
C LEU A 324 12.68 -4.60 -29.55
N MET A 325 13.18 -5.62 -30.26
CA MET A 325 14.61 -5.71 -30.58
C MET A 325 15.08 -4.52 -31.41
N ARG A 326 14.37 -4.16 -32.49
CA ARG A 326 14.73 -2.99 -33.32
C ARG A 326 14.62 -1.66 -32.57
N ARG A 327 13.77 -1.56 -31.54
CA ARG A 327 13.72 -0.40 -30.61
C ARG A 327 14.93 -0.38 -29.68
N LEU A 328 15.28 -1.51 -29.06
CA LEU A 328 16.47 -1.65 -28.21
C LEU A 328 17.78 -1.33 -28.97
N LEU A 329 17.83 -1.71 -30.25
CA LEU A 329 18.96 -1.48 -31.16
C LEU A 329 18.81 -0.22 -32.03
N ASP A 330 17.83 0.65 -31.76
CA ASP A 330 17.64 1.87 -32.55
C ASP A 330 18.86 2.79 -32.40
N THR A 331 19.40 3.24 -33.52
CA THR A 331 20.38 4.34 -33.61
C THR A 331 20.07 5.52 -32.69
N HIS A 332 18.79 5.86 -32.44
CA HIS A 332 18.46 6.92 -31.48
C HIS A 332 18.88 6.54 -30.04
N ILE A 333 18.52 5.36 -29.53
CA ILE A 333 18.89 4.90 -28.18
C ILE A 333 20.39 4.60 -28.10
N LEU A 334 20.97 3.97 -29.13
CA LEU A 334 22.41 3.73 -29.23
C LEU A 334 23.24 5.03 -29.33
N SER A 335 22.66 6.14 -29.79
CA SER A 335 23.29 7.48 -29.82
C SER A 335 23.06 8.28 -28.54
N SER A 336 21.86 8.23 -27.97
CA SER A 336 21.52 8.92 -26.71
C SER A 336 22.32 8.38 -25.54
N CYS A 337 22.47 7.05 -25.47
CA CYS A 337 23.30 6.36 -24.48
C CYS A 337 24.72 6.05 -25.02
N SER A 338 25.19 6.74 -26.08
CA SER A 338 26.45 6.40 -26.77
C SER A 338 27.70 6.42 -25.90
N GLY A 339 27.72 7.26 -24.86
CA GLY A 339 28.74 7.28 -23.81
C GLY A 339 28.79 5.94 -23.07
N VAL A 340 27.70 5.54 -22.42
CA VAL A 340 27.57 4.26 -21.70
C VAL A 340 27.84 3.06 -22.63
N PHE A 341 27.20 3.02 -23.81
CA PHE A 341 27.43 1.97 -24.81
C PHE A 341 28.87 1.93 -25.37
N GLY A 342 29.67 2.98 -25.16
CA GLY A 342 31.05 3.11 -25.63
C GLY A 342 32.11 3.20 -24.55
N ALA A 343 31.74 3.13 -23.27
CA ALA A 343 32.63 3.37 -22.15
C ALA A 343 33.69 2.27 -21.98
N PHE A 344 33.42 1.04 -22.45
CA PHE A 344 34.40 -0.04 -22.50
C PHE A 344 35.07 -0.15 -23.87
N ASP A 345 36.39 0.09 -23.93
CA ASP A 345 37.23 -0.16 -25.11
C ASP A 345 37.75 -1.61 -25.08
N GLU A 346 37.03 -2.51 -25.74
CA GLU A 346 37.43 -3.92 -25.80
C GLU A 346 38.76 -4.15 -26.54
N SER A 347 39.24 -3.15 -27.29
CA SER A 347 40.51 -3.24 -28.00
C SER A 347 41.74 -3.05 -27.10
N MET A 348 41.56 -2.69 -25.82
CA MET A 348 42.64 -2.70 -24.81
C MET A 348 43.02 -4.12 -24.37
N LEU A 349 42.09 -5.08 -24.47
CA LEU A 349 42.33 -6.48 -24.12
C LEU A 349 43.41 -7.11 -25.01
N PHE A 350 44.34 -7.81 -24.37
CA PHE A 350 45.47 -8.54 -24.96
C PHE A 350 46.54 -7.65 -25.63
N ARG A 351 46.55 -6.33 -25.40
CA ARG A 351 47.61 -5.43 -25.93
C ARG A 351 48.99 -5.68 -25.33
N GLY A 352 49.09 -6.19 -24.10
CA GLY A 352 50.34 -6.30 -23.34
C GLY A 352 51.32 -7.40 -23.78
N GLY A 353 50.89 -8.38 -24.58
CA GLY A 353 51.65 -9.61 -24.86
C GLY A 353 52.89 -9.49 -25.77
N ALA A 354 53.36 -8.27 -26.07
CA ALA A 354 54.50 -8.02 -26.96
C ALA A 354 55.81 -7.81 -26.18
N GLY A 355 56.47 -8.92 -25.82
CA GLY A 355 57.73 -8.88 -25.06
C GLY A 355 58.89 -8.20 -25.80
N VAL A 356 59.69 -7.41 -25.07
CA VAL A 356 60.91 -6.77 -25.60
C VAL A 356 62.03 -7.80 -25.71
N ASN A 357 62.02 -8.61 -26.78
CA ASN A 357 63.21 -9.23 -27.43
C ASN A 357 62.89 -10.11 -28.67
N GLY A 358 61.91 -9.74 -29.51
CA GLY A 358 61.92 -10.09 -30.94
C GLY A 358 61.74 -11.55 -31.39
N GLU A 359 61.61 -12.52 -30.49
CA GLU A 359 61.24 -13.91 -30.84
C GLU A 359 59.71 -14.10 -30.76
N ALA A 360 59.15 -14.87 -31.70
CA ALA A 360 57.74 -14.76 -32.09
C ALA A 360 56.95 -16.07 -31.95
N SER A 361 56.41 -16.32 -30.76
CA SER A 361 55.39 -17.36 -30.50
C SER A 361 54.72 -17.18 -29.13
N SER A 362 53.47 -17.64 -28.98
CA SER A 362 52.68 -17.82 -27.73
C SER A 362 51.78 -16.69 -27.17
N PRO A 363 52.27 -15.63 -26.48
CA PRO A 363 51.54 -14.94 -25.41
C PRO A 363 50.06 -14.61 -25.63
N VAL A 364 49.69 -13.94 -26.73
CA VAL A 364 48.31 -13.46 -26.94
C VAL A 364 47.33 -14.59 -27.28
N ALA A 365 47.79 -15.62 -28.00
CA ALA A 365 46.96 -16.78 -28.31
C ALA A 365 46.80 -17.68 -27.07
N GLU A 366 47.89 -17.83 -26.31
CA GLU A 366 47.92 -18.61 -25.07
C GLU A 366 47.06 -17.95 -23.97
N LEU A 367 47.16 -16.64 -23.77
CA LEU A 367 46.32 -15.89 -22.81
C LEU A 367 44.83 -15.94 -23.22
N LYS A 368 44.50 -15.84 -24.52
CA LYS A 368 43.12 -16.10 -24.99
C LYS A 368 42.67 -17.55 -24.76
N SER A 369 43.58 -18.52 -24.73
CA SER A 369 43.28 -19.92 -24.41
C SER A 369 43.13 -20.17 -22.90
N GLN A 370 43.87 -19.44 -22.06
CA GLN A 370 43.68 -19.44 -20.60
C GLN A 370 42.31 -18.84 -20.24
N PHE A 371 41.90 -17.77 -20.93
CA PHE A 371 40.57 -17.17 -20.79
C PHE A 371 39.44 -18.13 -21.20
N LYS A 372 39.60 -18.89 -22.29
CA LYS A 372 38.72 -20.02 -22.62
C LYS A 372 38.65 -21.02 -21.46
N GLY A 373 39.81 -21.47 -20.99
CA GLY A 373 39.94 -22.47 -19.94
C GLY A 373 39.16 -22.12 -18.68
N VAL A 374 39.18 -20.86 -18.24
CA VAL A 374 38.42 -20.39 -17.07
C VAL A 374 36.91 -20.56 -17.28
N PHE A 375 36.34 -20.20 -18.43
CA PHE A 375 34.90 -20.36 -18.65
C PHE A 375 34.46 -21.83 -18.76
N HIS A 376 35.26 -22.69 -19.39
CA HIS A 376 35.02 -24.13 -19.39
C HIS A 376 35.09 -24.72 -17.95
N ASN A 377 36.13 -24.37 -17.18
CA ASN A 377 36.31 -24.81 -15.79
C ASN A 377 35.14 -24.38 -14.90
N ILE A 378 34.72 -23.10 -15.00
CA ILE A 378 33.54 -22.58 -14.31
C ILE A 378 32.27 -23.33 -14.73
N SER A 379 32.11 -23.68 -16.02
CA SER A 379 30.96 -24.48 -16.47
C SER A 379 30.95 -25.89 -15.85
N GLU A 380 32.10 -26.54 -15.67
CA GLU A 380 32.18 -27.84 -14.96
C GLU A 380 31.89 -27.69 -13.45
N VAL A 381 32.25 -26.56 -12.84
CA VAL A 381 31.85 -26.22 -11.45
C VAL A 381 30.34 -25.92 -11.35
N MET A 382 29.73 -25.29 -12.37
CA MET A 382 28.27 -25.10 -12.44
C MET A 382 27.54 -26.46 -12.50
N ASP A 383 28.13 -27.49 -13.09
CA ASP A 383 27.56 -28.84 -13.07
C ASP A 383 27.58 -29.51 -11.69
N CYS A 384 28.43 -29.03 -10.77
CA CYS A 384 28.41 -29.45 -9.38
C CYS A 384 27.32 -28.79 -8.52
N ILE A 385 26.62 -27.78 -9.02
CA ILE A 385 25.48 -27.16 -8.31
C ILE A 385 24.34 -28.19 -8.18
N SER A 386 24.03 -28.60 -6.94
CA SER A 386 22.94 -29.56 -6.68
C SER A 386 21.54 -28.96 -6.85
N CYS A 387 21.38 -27.64 -6.64
CA CYS A 387 20.11 -26.97 -6.85
C CYS A 387 19.86 -26.62 -8.33
N GLN A 388 18.94 -27.34 -8.97
CA GLN A 388 18.61 -27.18 -10.40
C GLN A 388 18.32 -25.73 -10.83
N LYS A 389 17.60 -24.94 -10.02
CA LYS A 389 17.28 -23.53 -10.35
C LYS A 389 18.51 -22.62 -10.27
N CYS A 390 19.41 -22.86 -9.33
CA CYS A 390 20.70 -22.17 -9.27
C CYS A 390 21.60 -22.58 -10.45
N LYS A 391 21.61 -23.88 -10.83
CA LYS A 391 22.34 -24.37 -12.02
C LYS A 391 21.81 -23.72 -13.30
N LEU A 392 20.48 -23.65 -13.48
CA LEU A 392 19.82 -22.98 -14.61
C LEU A 392 20.26 -21.52 -14.77
N HIS A 393 20.15 -20.71 -13.71
CA HIS A 393 20.50 -19.29 -13.82
C HIS A 393 22.00 -19.02 -13.85
N GLY A 394 22.80 -19.85 -13.17
CA GLY A 394 24.25 -19.84 -13.29
C GLY A 394 24.70 -20.06 -14.72
N LYS A 395 24.24 -21.15 -15.37
CA LYS A 395 24.54 -21.43 -16.78
C LYS A 395 24.02 -20.34 -17.73
N LEU A 396 22.81 -19.81 -17.50
CA LEU A 396 22.24 -18.73 -18.31
C LEU A 396 23.09 -17.45 -18.28
N GLN A 397 23.46 -16.96 -17.08
CA GLN A 397 24.26 -15.74 -16.95
C GLN A 397 25.71 -15.96 -17.40
N LEU A 398 26.28 -17.14 -17.16
CA LEU A 398 27.63 -17.49 -17.62
C LEU A 398 27.70 -17.52 -19.15
N LEU A 399 26.74 -18.19 -19.82
CA LEU A 399 26.65 -18.23 -21.28
C LEU A 399 26.41 -16.83 -21.87
N GLY A 400 25.58 -15.99 -21.23
CA GLY A 400 25.38 -14.60 -21.66
C GLY A 400 26.65 -13.76 -21.61
N LEU A 401 27.48 -13.91 -20.56
CA LEU A 401 28.78 -13.25 -20.45
C LEU A 401 29.81 -13.82 -21.44
N GLY A 402 29.85 -15.14 -21.62
CA GLY A 402 30.67 -15.79 -22.66
C GLY A 402 30.31 -15.31 -24.07
N THR A 403 29.01 -15.18 -24.36
CA THR A 403 28.47 -14.61 -25.61
C THR A 403 28.88 -13.16 -25.78
N ALA A 404 28.82 -12.33 -24.73
CA ALA A 404 29.27 -10.94 -24.80
C ALA A 404 30.76 -10.84 -25.15
N LEU A 405 31.61 -11.67 -24.55
CA LEU A 405 33.03 -11.74 -24.89
C LEU A 405 33.28 -12.34 -26.29
N LYS A 406 32.44 -13.28 -26.75
CA LYS A 406 32.43 -13.80 -28.14
C LYS A 406 32.17 -12.68 -29.14
N VAL A 407 31.11 -11.90 -28.94
CA VAL A 407 30.77 -10.71 -29.74
C VAL A 407 31.91 -9.67 -29.73
N LEU A 408 32.48 -9.37 -28.56
CA LEU A 408 33.52 -8.34 -28.44
C LEU A 408 34.84 -8.76 -29.11
N LEU A 409 35.23 -10.03 -29.00
CA LEU A 409 36.52 -10.53 -29.49
C LEU A 409 36.48 -11.10 -30.93
N LEU A 410 35.31 -11.43 -31.47
CA LEU A 410 35.15 -11.80 -32.88
C LEU A 410 35.03 -10.57 -33.80
N PRO A 411 35.59 -10.62 -35.03
CA PRO A 411 35.26 -9.67 -36.09
C PRO A 411 33.76 -9.64 -36.41
N GLU A 412 33.20 -8.44 -36.58
CA GLU A 412 31.75 -8.21 -36.74
C GLU A 412 31.13 -8.97 -37.92
N HIS A 413 31.88 -9.17 -39.01
CA HIS A 413 31.40 -9.92 -40.18
C HIS A 413 31.19 -11.43 -39.93
N LEU A 414 31.70 -11.97 -38.82
CA LEU A 414 31.48 -13.37 -38.41
C LEU A 414 30.31 -13.52 -37.41
N HIS A 415 29.77 -12.43 -36.87
CA HIS A 415 28.71 -12.50 -35.84
C HIS A 415 27.45 -13.17 -36.37
N ALA A 416 27.10 -12.94 -37.63
CA ALA A 416 25.93 -13.53 -38.29
C ALA A 416 26.02 -15.06 -38.53
N THR A 417 27.22 -15.65 -38.49
CA THR A 417 27.44 -17.10 -38.65
C THR A 417 27.94 -17.78 -37.37
N ALA A 418 28.30 -17.02 -36.34
CA ALA A 418 28.91 -17.52 -35.12
C ALA A 418 28.06 -17.33 -33.86
N LEU A 419 26.90 -16.66 -33.92
CA LEU A 419 25.99 -16.46 -32.79
C LEU A 419 24.73 -17.31 -32.97
N SER A 420 24.51 -18.29 -32.09
CA SER A 420 23.33 -19.15 -32.15
C SER A 420 22.16 -18.61 -31.31
N ARG A 421 20.95 -19.12 -31.55
CA ARG A 421 19.73 -18.69 -30.82
C ARG A 421 19.92 -18.78 -29.30
N SER A 422 20.54 -19.86 -28.81
CA SER A 422 20.78 -20.10 -27.38
C SER A 422 21.69 -19.03 -26.76
N GLU A 423 22.73 -18.62 -27.47
CA GLU A 423 23.63 -17.54 -27.08
C GLU A 423 22.93 -16.18 -27.06
N VAL A 424 22.14 -15.87 -28.09
CA VAL A 424 21.39 -14.59 -28.18
C VAL A 424 20.32 -14.49 -27.10
N VAL A 425 19.59 -15.58 -26.83
CA VAL A 425 18.63 -15.67 -25.72
C VAL A 425 19.33 -15.50 -24.37
N ALA A 426 20.50 -16.14 -24.18
CA ALA A 426 21.29 -15.98 -22.95
C ALA A 426 21.82 -14.55 -22.76
N LEU A 427 22.35 -13.92 -23.82
CA LEU A 427 22.87 -12.55 -23.79
C LEU A 427 21.77 -11.56 -23.39
N VAL A 428 20.62 -11.59 -24.06
CA VAL A 428 19.51 -10.64 -23.81
C VAL A 428 18.91 -10.82 -22.42
N ASN A 429 18.69 -12.07 -21.97
CA ASN A 429 18.23 -12.33 -20.60
C ASN A 429 19.27 -11.90 -19.55
N THR A 430 20.56 -12.03 -19.85
CA THR A 430 21.62 -11.57 -18.93
C THR A 430 21.64 -10.05 -18.85
N VAL A 431 21.53 -9.33 -19.98
CA VAL A 431 21.42 -7.86 -19.97
C VAL A 431 20.20 -7.40 -19.17
N ALA A 432 19.03 -8.03 -19.37
CA ALA A 432 17.81 -7.72 -18.62
C ALA A 432 17.95 -7.98 -17.11
N LYS A 433 18.62 -9.07 -16.72
CA LYS A 433 18.93 -9.35 -15.31
C LYS A 433 19.84 -8.30 -14.70
N PHE A 434 20.95 -7.93 -15.35
CA PHE A 434 21.84 -6.90 -14.83
C PHE A 434 21.14 -5.53 -14.74
N SER A 435 20.30 -5.18 -15.72
CA SER A 435 19.41 -4.00 -15.69
C SER A 435 18.50 -3.99 -14.47
N HIS A 436 17.80 -5.09 -14.19
CA HIS A 436 16.91 -5.23 -13.03
C HIS A 436 17.68 -5.24 -11.70
N ALA A 437 18.83 -5.90 -11.62
CA ALA A 437 19.67 -5.93 -10.43
C ALA A 437 20.25 -4.55 -10.07
N ILE A 438 20.55 -3.72 -11.07
CA ILE A 438 20.98 -2.33 -10.88
C ILE A 438 19.85 -1.51 -10.25
N LEU A 439 18.64 -1.55 -10.82
CA LEU A 439 17.48 -0.81 -10.31
C LEU A 439 17.11 -1.23 -8.87
N ALA A 440 17.20 -2.53 -8.57
CA ALA A 440 16.87 -3.10 -7.28
C ALA A 440 17.90 -2.89 -6.15
N ALA A 441 19.17 -2.63 -6.47
CA ALA A 441 20.21 -2.55 -5.46
C ALA A 441 20.06 -1.34 -4.50
N PRO A 442 19.71 -0.11 -4.97
CA PRO A 442 19.38 1.01 -4.10
C PRO A 442 18.18 0.75 -3.18
N GLU A 443 17.13 0.08 -3.68
CA GLU A 443 15.93 -0.25 -2.88
C GLU A 443 16.26 -1.21 -1.73
N LEU A 444 17.01 -2.28 -2.03
CA LEU A 444 17.47 -3.26 -1.04
C LEU A 444 18.45 -2.64 -0.02
N ALA A 445 19.29 -1.69 -0.44
CA ALA A 445 20.16 -0.96 0.47
C ALA A 445 19.36 -0.07 1.45
N ALA A 446 18.44 0.74 0.92
CA ALA A 446 17.58 1.62 1.72
C ALA A 446 16.75 0.82 2.74
N ALA A 447 16.04 -0.22 2.27
CA ALA A 447 15.18 -1.05 3.11
C ALA A 447 15.94 -1.82 4.21
N HIS A 448 17.26 -2.04 4.07
CA HIS A 448 18.06 -2.58 5.16
C HIS A 448 18.44 -1.51 6.20
N SER A 449 18.84 -0.32 5.75
CA SER A 449 19.28 0.75 6.65
C SER A 449 18.20 1.09 7.70
N ASP A 450 16.92 1.03 7.30
CA ASP A 450 15.79 1.16 8.22
C ASP A 450 15.58 -0.04 9.14
N ALA A 451 15.75 -1.27 8.64
CA ALA A 451 15.64 -2.49 9.45
C ALA A 451 16.70 -2.53 10.57
N SER A 452 17.96 -2.27 10.24
CA SER A 452 19.07 -2.27 11.23
C SER A 452 18.97 -1.12 12.22
N THR A 453 18.47 0.05 11.80
CA THR A 453 18.20 1.15 12.76
C THR A 453 17.13 0.77 13.78
N ARG A 454 16.04 0.09 13.35
CA ARG A 454 14.99 -0.43 14.26
C ARG A 454 15.52 -1.50 15.22
N ALA A 455 16.49 -2.32 14.80
CA ALA A 455 17.11 -3.33 15.65
C ALA A 455 17.99 -2.72 16.76
N ALA A 456 18.81 -1.71 16.43
CA ALA A 456 19.73 -1.07 17.38
C ALA A 456 19.00 -0.42 18.57
N THR A 457 17.78 0.07 18.38
CA THR A 457 16.95 0.68 19.45
C THR A 457 16.41 -0.31 20.49
N ALA A 458 16.51 -1.63 20.28
CA ALA A 458 15.94 -2.64 21.18
C ALA A 458 16.89 -3.15 22.29
N ALA A 459 18.17 -2.77 22.28
CA ALA A 459 19.24 -3.47 23.02
C ALA A 459 19.64 -2.84 24.38
N ALA A 460 18.68 -2.43 25.23
CA ALA A 460 18.93 -1.79 26.53
C ALA A 460 18.51 -2.66 27.75
N PRO A 461 19.38 -3.00 28.74
CA PRO A 461 19.10 -3.96 29.84
C PRO A 461 18.99 -3.30 31.25
N VAL A 462 18.36 -3.83 32.32
CA VAL A 462 17.35 -4.92 32.59
C VAL A 462 16.51 -4.47 33.83
N PRO A 463 15.44 -5.19 34.28
CA PRO A 463 15.62 -6.12 35.41
C PRO A 463 14.94 -7.50 35.26
N ASP A 464 15.45 -8.47 36.04
CA ASP A 464 15.17 -9.91 35.97
C ASP A 464 14.11 -10.41 36.98
N LEU A 465 13.37 -11.47 36.62
CA LEU A 465 12.72 -12.42 37.54
C LEU A 465 12.66 -13.85 36.94
N SER A 466 13.80 -14.53 36.94
CA SER A 466 14.02 -15.86 36.37
C SER A 466 13.43 -17.04 37.21
N SER A 467 12.11 -17.26 37.14
CA SER A 467 11.46 -18.55 37.50
C SER A 467 9.97 -18.56 37.12
N ALA A 468 9.33 -19.63 36.62
CA ALA A 468 9.68 -20.89 35.94
C ALA A 468 8.37 -21.43 35.30
N GLY A 469 8.26 -22.32 34.29
CA GLY A 469 9.20 -22.99 33.38
C GLY A 469 8.48 -24.13 32.59
N ILE A 470 9.01 -24.54 31.43
CA ILE A 470 8.75 -25.82 30.70
C ILE A 470 7.42 -26.02 29.90
N MET A 471 7.49 -25.73 28.59
CA MET A 471 7.20 -26.56 27.38
C MET A 471 5.88 -27.35 27.06
N THR A 472 5.19 -26.89 25.99
CA THR A 472 4.78 -27.56 24.69
C THR A 472 3.91 -28.84 24.53
N ALA A 473 3.27 -28.93 23.34
CA ALA A 473 2.79 -30.10 22.54
C ALA A 473 1.29 -30.54 22.70
N SER A 474 0.60 -31.17 21.71
CA SER A 474 0.71 -31.20 20.22
C SER A 474 -0.60 -31.80 19.60
N SER A 475 -0.63 -32.03 18.27
CA SER A 475 -1.77 -32.53 17.48
C SER A 475 -1.92 -34.06 17.44
N ASP A 476 -3.16 -34.60 17.51
CA ASP A 476 -3.47 -36.01 17.14
C ASP A 476 -4.99 -36.26 17.01
N TRP A 477 -5.50 -36.59 15.81
CA TRP A 477 -6.85 -37.17 15.59
C TRP A 477 -6.86 -38.06 14.33
N THR A 478 -7.25 -39.33 14.48
CA THR A 478 -7.40 -40.34 13.40
C THR A 478 -8.62 -41.23 13.63
N PRO A 479 -9.17 -41.94 12.62
CA PRO A 479 -10.35 -42.79 12.79
C PRO A 479 -10.22 -43.87 13.88
N ALA A 480 -8.99 -44.40 14.08
CA ALA A 480 -8.72 -45.37 15.14
C ALA A 480 -8.75 -44.74 16.54
N THR A 481 -8.16 -43.55 16.70
CA THR A 481 -8.24 -42.81 17.97
C THR A 481 -9.65 -42.30 18.26
N THR A 482 -10.42 -41.85 17.25
CA THR A 482 -11.81 -41.43 17.42
C THR A 482 -12.65 -42.56 18.02
N ARG A 483 -12.49 -43.80 17.52
CA ARG A 483 -13.19 -44.97 18.05
C ARG A 483 -12.79 -45.30 19.49
N SER A 484 -11.49 -45.27 19.80
CA SER A 484 -10.99 -45.45 21.17
C SER A 484 -11.50 -44.37 22.14
N LEU A 485 -11.80 -43.16 21.66
CA LEU A 485 -12.36 -42.07 22.46
C LEU A 485 -13.88 -42.18 22.62
N MET A 486 -14.60 -42.77 21.67
CA MET A 486 -16.01 -43.18 21.84
C MET A 486 -16.13 -44.23 22.94
N ASP A 487 -15.31 -45.28 22.88
CA ASP A 487 -15.32 -46.36 23.86
C ASP A 487 -14.98 -45.84 25.28
N ALA A 488 -14.05 -44.89 25.39
CA ALA A 488 -13.72 -44.21 26.65
C ALA A 488 -14.86 -43.29 27.15
N ALA A 489 -15.52 -42.55 26.25
CA ALA A 489 -16.68 -41.72 26.59
C ALA A 489 -17.82 -42.58 27.16
N ILE A 490 -18.23 -43.63 26.42
CA ILE A 490 -19.33 -44.52 26.79
C ILE A 490 -19.02 -45.25 28.11
N SER A 491 -17.77 -45.68 28.31
CA SER A 491 -17.34 -46.29 29.59
C SER A 491 -17.43 -45.32 30.78
N ALA A 492 -17.08 -44.05 30.59
CA ALA A 492 -17.18 -43.02 31.63
C ALA A 492 -18.63 -42.67 31.95
N VAL A 493 -19.52 -42.65 30.95
CA VAL A 493 -20.97 -42.46 31.13
C VAL A 493 -21.57 -43.63 31.93
N ALA A 494 -21.30 -44.87 31.51
CA ALA A 494 -21.86 -46.06 32.15
C ALA A 494 -21.44 -46.20 33.64
N ALA A 495 -20.21 -45.83 33.98
CA ALA A 495 -19.74 -45.82 35.37
C ALA A 495 -20.46 -44.79 36.26
N LEU A 496 -20.80 -43.62 35.71
CA LEU A 496 -21.57 -42.60 36.44
C LEU A 496 -23.04 -42.99 36.60
N ALA A 497 -23.59 -43.70 35.63
CA ALA A 497 -24.95 -44.23 35.70
C ALA A 497 -25.05 -45.38 36.71
N SER A 498 -24.09 -46.30 36.76
CA SER A 498 -24.06 -47.38 37.77
C SER A 498 -23.94 -46.84 39.20
N ASP A 499 -23.22 -45.74 39.38
CA ASP A 499 -23.05 -45.06 40.68
C ASP A 499 -24.19 -44.05 40.98
N GLY A 500 -25.16 -43.90 40.07
CA GLY A 500 -26.33 -43.02 40.22
C GLY A 500 -26.01 -41.52 40.19
N ALA A 501 -24.83 -41.13 39.70
CA ALA A 501 -24.36 -39.74 39.61
C ALA A 501 -24.98 -38.96 38.43
N ILE A 502 -25.51 -39.66 37.42
CA ILE A 502 -26.33 -39.12 36.33
C ILE A 502 -27.63 -39.95 36.24
N GLY A 503 -28.70 -39.34 35.74
CA GLY A 503 -29.97 -40.03 35.45
C GLY A 503 -30.01 -40.55 34.02
N ALA A 504 -30.85 -41.56 33.74
CA ALA A 504 -30.92 -42.23 32.43
C ALA A 504 -31.05 -41.28 31.22
N ALA A 505 -31.85 -40.21 31.32
CA ALA A 505 -31.97 -39.23 30.22
C ALA A 505 -30.68 -38.42 29.93
N ASP A 506 -29.78 -38.31 30.92
CA ASP A 506 -28.45 -37.71 30.77
C ASP A 506 -27.38 -38.76 30.39
N GLU A 507 -27.61 -40.03 30.73
CA GLU A 507 -26.86 -41.18 30.23
C GLU A 507 -27.07 -41.33 28.70
N ASP A 508 -28.33 -41.47 28.27
CA ASP A 508 -28.76 -41.56 26.88
C ASP A 508 -28.18 -40.41 26.03
N ALA A 509 -28.36 -39.17 26.49
CA ALA A 509 -27.91 -37.97 25.76
C ALA A 509 -26.37 -37.88 25.61
N LEU A 510 -25.59 -38.46 26.53
CA LEU A 510 -24.14 -38.55 26.40
C LEU A 510 -23.70 -39.72 25.53
N VAL A 511 -24.37 -40.87 25.62
CA VAL A 511 -24.10 -42.03 24.76
C VAL A 511 -24.41 -41.70 23.30
N ASP A 512 -25.57 -41.12 23.01
CA ASP A 512 -25.96 -40.70 21.64
C ASP A 512 -24.94 -39.71 21.06
N ALA A 513 -24.51 -38.70 21.81
CA ALA A 513 -23.53 -37.73 21.35
C ALA A 513 -22.13 -38.33 21.15
N ALA A 514 -21.73 -39.31 21.99
CA ALA A 514 -20.49 -40.05 21.79
C ALA A 514 -20.54 -40.95 20.54
N VAL A 515 -21.64 -41.70 20.35
CA VAL A 515 -21.86 -42.58 19.18
C VAL A 515 -21.98 -41.77 17.88
N ALA A 516 -22.59 -40.59 17.93
CA ALA A 516 -22.65 -39.62 16.82
C ALA A 516 -21.30 -38.90 16.52
N ALA A 517 -20.23 -39.26 17.23
CA ALA A 517 -18.89 -38.70 17.10
C ALA A 517 -18.77 -37.19 17.41
N ASP A 518 -19.61 -36.63 18.29
CA ASP A 518 -19.55 -35.20 18.62
C ASP A 518 -18.15 -34.84 19.15
N PRO A 519 -17.38 -34.00 18.43
CA PRO A 519 -16.00 -33.72 18.78
C PRO A 519 -15.89 -33.02 20.14
N ARG A 520 -16.93 -32.30 20.58
CA ARG A 520 -16.98 -31.67 21.92
C ARG A 520 -16.98 -32.77 22.99
N VAL A 521 -17.80 -33.80 22.84
CA VAL A 521 -17.88 -34.93 23.78
C VAL A 521 -16.62 -35.79 23.71
N LEU A 522 -16.10 -36.09 22.52
CA LEU A 522 -14.90 -36.93 22.38
C LEU A 522 -13.61 -36.23 22.84
N ILE A 523 -13.47 -34.91 22.67
CA ILE A 523 -12.37 -34.12 23.27
C ILE A 523 -12.46 -34.15 24.80
N LEU A 524 -13.66 -33.93 25.36
CA LEU A 524 -13.87 -33.99 26.81
C LEU A 524 -13.63 -35.41 27.37
N ALA A 525 -13.98 -36.45 26.63
CA ALA A 525 -13.69 -37.84 27.02
C ALA A 525 -12.18 -38.12 27.05
N ARG A 526 -11.41 -37.59 26.08
CA ARG A 526 -9.93 -37.66 26.07
C ARG A 526 -9.29 -36.98 27.27
N HIS A 527 -9.89 -35.92 27.81
CA HIS A 527 -9.34 -35.14 28.92
C HIS A 527 -9.83 -35.58 30.31
N TYR A 528 -11.06 -36.08 30.42
CA TYR A 528 -11.72 -36.30 31.71
C TYR A 528 -12.34 -37.69 31.88
N GLY A 529 -12.69 -38.39 30.78
CA GLY A 529 -13.37 -39.68 30.85
C GLY A 529 -12.56 -40.76 31.59
N VAL A 530 -11.24 -40.73 31.47
CA VAL A 530 -10.31 -41.62 32.20
C VAL A 530 -9.57 -40.82 33.29
N GLY A 531 -10.32 -40.32 34.28
CA GLY A 531 -9.73 -39.70 35.48
C GLY A 531 -10.68 -38.89 36.36
N ASP A 532 -11.65 -38.18 35.76
CA ASP A 532 -12.68 -37.41 36.46
C ASP A 532 -14.02 -37.50 35.71
N PRO A 533 -14.73 -38.65 35.81
CA PRO A 533 -15.98 -38.86 35.07
C PRO A 533 -17.07 -37.83 35.42
N SER A 534 -17.17 -37.43 36.69
CA SER A 534 -18.17 -36.44 37.13
C SER A 534 -17.99 -35.10 36.42
N LYS A 535 -16.74 -34.66 36.24
CA LYS A 535 -16.41 -33.43 35.50
C LYS A 535 -16.55 -33.61 34.00
N PHE A 536 -16.20 -34.78 33.46
CA PHE A 536 -16.52 -35.15 32.08
C PHE A 536 -18.02 -34.95 31.79
N ALA A 537 -18.91 -35.56 32.58
CA ALA A 537 -20.34 -35.48 32.38
C ALA A 537 -20.89 -34.05 32.55
N GLN A 538 -20.43 -33.27 33.54
CA GLN A 538 -20.87 -31.87 33.67
C GLN A 538 -20.55 -31.02 32.44
N HIS A 539 -19.33 -31.12 31.90
CA HIS A 539 -18.95 -30.36 30.71
C HIS A 539 -19.58 -30.92 29.42
N ALA A 540 -19.68 -32.24 29.29
CA ALA A 540 -20.27 -32.88 28.11
C ALA A 540 -21.79 -32.66 28.04
N LEU A 541 -22.52 -32.79 29.15
CA LEU A 541 -23.96 -32.46 29.20
C LEU A 541 -24.20 -30.99 28.89
N ARG A 542 -23.33 -30.08 29.33
CA ARG A 542 -23.43 -28.67 28.98
C ARG A 542 -23.17 -28.40 27.49
N ALA A 543 -22.31 -29.19 26.84
CA ALA A 543 -22.07 -29.13 25.40
C ALA A 543 -23.23 -29.73 24.59
N VAL A 544 -23.80 -30.87 25.00
CA VAL A 544 -24.95 -31.49 24.33
C VAL A 544 -26.21 -30.61 24.50
N ARG A 545 -26.49 -30.15 25.73
CA ARG A 545 -27.63 -29.28 26.04
C ARG A 545 -27.51 -27.85 25.47
N SER A 546 -26.34 -27.41 25.02
CA SER A 546 -26.21 -26.12 24.32
C SER A 546 -26.70 -26.15 22.85
N GLY A 547 -27.16 -27.32 22.38
CA GLY A 547 -27.68 -27.51 21.04
C GLY A 547 -26.63 -27.99 20.04
N PRO A 548 -27.06 -28.31 18.80
CA PRO A 548 -26.16 -28.70 17.73
C PRO A 548 -25.29 -27.52 17.30
N PHE A 549 -23.98 -27.74 17.25
CA PHE A 549 -23.03 -26.78 16.67
C PHE A 549 -23.22 -26.75 15.15
N VAL A 550 -23.69 -25.62 14.60
CA VAL A 550 -23.88 -25.46 13.14
C VAL A 550 -22.53 -25.16 12.48
N GLY A 551 -21.69 -26.18 12.43
CA GLY A 551 -20.39 -26.18 11.75
C GLY A 551 -20.11 -27.54 11.12
N TYR A 552 -20.37 -27.64 9.82
CA TYR A 552 -19.94 -28.73 8.93
C TYR A 552 -20.17 -30.19 9.41
N SER A 553 -21.42 -30.68 9.30
CA SER A 553 -21.70 -31.96 8.60
C SER A 553 -23.21 -32.23 8.45
N SER A 554 -23.77 -31.99 7.26
CA SER A 554 -24.90 -32.75 6.65
C SER A 554 -25.38 -32.12 5.33
N TYR A 555 -24.61 -32.32 4.26
CA TYR A 555 -25.10 -32.05 2.90
C TYR A 555 -26.07 -33.16 2.45
N THR A 556 -27.34 -33.06 2.83
CA THR A 556 -28.43 -33.88 2.28
C THR A 556 -29.68 -33.05 2.01
N ALA A 557 -29.81 -32.62 0.76
CA ALA A 557 -31.07 -32.24 0.09
C ALA A 557 -31.97 -31.19 0.78
N VAL A 558 -31.57 -29.91 0.70
CA VAL A 558 -32.54 -28.86 0.34
C VAL A 558 -32.17 -28.39 -1.07
N ALA A 559 -33.09 -28.58 -2.02
CA ALA A 559 -32.87 -28.21 -3.42
C ALA A 559 -33.48 -26.83 -3.72
N SER A 560 -32.90 -26.15 -4.71
CA SER A 560 -33.59 -25.13 -5.53
C SER A 560 -34.16 -23.90 -4.80
N SER A 561 -33.28 -22.99 -4.39
CA SER A 561 -33.50 -21.55 -4.60
C SER A 561 -32.24 -20.92 -5.18
N SER A 562 -32.39 -19.89 -6.03
CA SER A 562 -31.33 -19.46 -6.95
C SER A 562 -30.37 -18.43 -6.36
N VAL A 563 -29.22 -18.90 -5.87
CA VAL A 563 -28.05 -18.03 -5.67
C VAL A 563 -27.62 -17.49 -7.04
N LYS A 564 -27.79 -16.19 -7.26
CA LYS A 564 -27.29 -15.49 -8.45
C LYS A 564 -25.80 -15.21 -8.27
N SER A 565 -24.94 -16.02 -8.90
CA SER A 565 -23.52 -15.73 -8.98
C SER A 565 -23.20 -14.82 -10.17
N SER A 566 -22.33 -13.84 -9.93
CA SER A 566 -21.68 -13.03 -10.97
C SER A 566 -20.17 -13.14 -10.79
N GLN A 567 -19.46 -13.39 -11.89
CA GLN A 567 -18.00 -13.45 -11.94
C GLN A 567 -17.48 -12.17 -12.58
N VAL A 568 -16.96 -11.25 -11.77
CA VAL A 568 -16.39 -9.97 -12.20
C VAL A 568 -14.90 -9.92 -11.93
N ASP A 569 -14.22 -8.89 -12.42
CA ASP A 569 -12.77 -8.77 -12.26
C ASP A 569 -12.45 -8.12 -10.90
N VAL A 570 -13.20 -7.06 -10.55
CA VAL A 570 -13.08 -6.30 -9.29
C VAL A 570 -14.46 -6.09 -8.66
N VAL A 571 -14.55 -6.23 -7.33
CA VAL A 571 -15.67 -5.68 -6.54
C VAL A 571 -15.19 -4.45 -5.78
N VAL A 572 -15.91 -3.33 -5.91
CA VAL A 572 -15.67 -2.11 -5.13
C VAL A 572 -16.76 -2.00 -4.06
N VAL A 573 -16.36 -1.81 -2.80
CA VAL A 573 -17.26 -1.79 -1.64
C VAL A 573 -17.27 -0.38 -1.05
N GLY A 574 -18.41 0.30 -1.16
CA GLY A 574 -18.62 1.71 -0.84
C GLY A 574 -18.61 2.59 -2.09
N GLY A 575 -19.71 3.31 -2.33
CA GLY A 575 -19.88 4.27 -3.42
C GLY A 575 -19.42 5.69 -3.07
N GLY A 576 -18.52 5.87 -2.10
CA GLY A 576 -17.90 7.15 -1.81
C GLY A 576 -16.98 7.63 -2.95
N LEU A 577 -16.41 8.84 -2.83
CA LEU A 577 -15.52 9.41 -3.86
C LEU A 577 -14.37 8.46 -4.22
N ALA A 578 -13.77 7.78 -3.22
CA ALA A 578 -12.71 6.81 -3.45
C ALA A 578 -13.16 5.60 -4.28
N GLY A 579 -14.34 5.05 -3.97
CA GLY A 579 -14.88 3.87 -4.66
C GLY A 579 -15.32 4.19 -6.09
N LEU A 580 -15.99 5.32 -6.30
CA LEU A 580 -16.36 5.79 -7.64
C LEU A 580 -15.12 6.07 -8.50
N THR A 581 -14.07 6.65 -7.91
CA THR A 581 -12.80 6.92 -8.62
C THR A 581 -12.05 5.63 -8.97
N ALA A 582 -11.97 4.66 -8.05
CA ALA A 582 -11.35 3.36 -8.30
C ALA A 582 -12.14 2.55 -9.35
N ALA A 583 -13.47 2.58 -9.28
CA ALA A 583 -14.34 1.95 -10.27
C ALA A 583 -14.14 2.57 -11.66
N LEU A 584 -14.17 3.89 -11.79
CA LEU A 584 -13.99 4.55 -13.09
C LEU A 584 -12.61 4.26 -13.69
N THR A 585 -11.55 4.29 -12.87
CA THR A 585 -10.18 4.02 -13.34
C THR A 585 -10.01 2.55 -13.78
N ALA A 586 -10.69 1.60 -13.12
CA ALA A 586 -10.72 0.19 -13.55
C ALA A 586 -11.59 -0.04 -14.81
N LEU A 587 -12.69 0.70 -14.97
CA LEU A 587 -13.56 0.69 -16.16
C LEU A 587 -12.86 1.29 -17.39
N ASP A 588 -12.12 2.39 -17.22
CA ASP A 588 -11.27 3.00 -18.27
C ASP A 588 -10.18 2.03 -18.76
N ARG A 589 -9.75 1.10 -17.90
CA ARG A 589 -8.81 -0.01 -18.24
C ARG A 589 -9.50 -1.25 -18.82
N GLY A 590 -10.82 -1.19 -19.08
CA GLY A 590 -11.61 -2.28 -19.68
C GLY A 590 -12.03 -3.39 -18.70
N GLY A 591 -11.85 -3.20 -17.38
CA GLY A 591 -12.24 -4.17 -16.36
C GLY A 591 -13.74 -4.20 -16.10
N ARG A 592 -14.27 -5.37 -15.69
CA ARG A 592 -15.67 -5.54 -15.29
C ARG A 592 -15.79 -5.38 -13.78
N VAL A 593 -16.60 -4.41 -13.35
CA VAL A 593 -16.70 -3.95 -11.96
C VAL A 593 -18.11 -4.18 -11.42
N THR A 594 -18.21 -4.76 -10.22
CA THR A 594 -19.43 -4.62 -9.39
C THR A 594 -19.15 -3.58 -8.32
N LEU A 595 -19.97 -2.53 -8.23
CA LEU A 595 -19.92 -1.55 -7.15
C LEU A 595 -21.08 -1.78 -6.18
N VAL A 596 -20.73 -2.07 -4.93
CA VAL A 596 -21.66 -2.41 -3.84
C VAL A 596 -21.75 -1.25 -2.85
N GLU A 597 -22.97 -0.82 -2.54
CA GLU A 597 -23.29 0.26 -1.62
C GLU A 597 -24.44 -0.17 -0.70
N LYS A 598 -24.25 0.01 0.62
CA LYS A 598 -25.22 -0.40 1.65
C LYS A 598 -26.40 0.56 1.76
N GLU A 599 -26.17 1.84 1.44
CA GLU A 599 -27.21 2.87 1.46
C GLU A 599 -28.05 2.87 0.18
N GLY A 600 -29.12 3.67 0.15
CA GLY A 600 -29.96 3.86 -1.04
C GLY A 600 -29.29 4.62 -2.19
N TYR A 601 -28.14 5.24 -1.93
CA TYR A 601 -27.48 6.21 -2.81
C TYR A 601 -25.96 6.12 -2.66
N VAL A 602 -25.24 6.57 -3.69
CA VAL A 602 -23.76 6.66 -3.68
C VAL A 602 -23.32 8.02 -3.13
N GLY A 603 -22.09 8.09 -2.60
CA GLY A 603 -21.43 9.33 -2.20
C GLY A 603 -20.92 9.36 -0.77
N GLY A 604 -21.58 8.67 0.16
CA GLY A 604 -21.20 8.60 1.58
C GLY A 604 -20.94 9.98 2.20
N ASN A 605 -19.92 10.10 3.04
CA ASN A 605 -19.46 11.40 3.57
C ASN A 605 -18.89 12.34 2.49
N SER A 606 -18.39 11.79 1.37
CA SER A 606 -17.73 12.60 0.32
C SER A 606 -18.70 13.58 -0.34
N GLN A 607 -19.97 13.18 -0.53
CA GLN A 607 -21.02 14.01 -1.11
C GLN A 607 -21.35 15.24 -0.25
N TRP A 608 -21.13 15.15 1.07
CA TRP A 608 -21.35 16.23 2.04
C TRP A 608 -20.16 17.18 2.19
N ALA A 609 -19.04 16.91 1.52
CA ALA A 609 -17.86 17.75 1.59
C ALA A 609 -18.09 19.10 0.90
N SER A 610 -17.86 20.19 1.63
CA SER A 610 -18.32 21.52 1.26
C SER A 610 -17.23 22.44 0.72
N SER A 611 -16.08 22.50 1.40
CA SER A 611 -15.06 23.54 1.16
C SER A 611 -14.21 23.33 -0.09
N GLY A 612 -14.08 22.09 -0.59
CA GLY A 612 -13.33 21.73 -1.80
C GLY A 612 -12.29 20.62 -1.61
N ILE A 613 -11.54 20.34 -2.68
CA ILE A 613 -10.45 19.36 -2.79
C ILE A 613 -9.11 20.07 -2.86
N ASN A 614 -8.07 19.58 -2.18
CA ASN A 614 -6.73 20.19 -2.27
C ASN A 614 -5.94 19.64 -3.46
N GLY A 615 -5.11 20.48 -4.06
CA GLY A 615 -4.02 20.05 -4.94
C GLY A 615 -3.25 21.23 -5.52
N VAL A 616 -2.12 20.94 -6.16
CA VAL A 616 -1.23 21.96 -6.73
C VAL A 616 -1.50 22.11 -8.22
N ASP A 617 -1.99 23.29 -8.61
CA ASP A 617 -2.33 23.62 -9.99
C ASP A 617 -1.15 24.30 -10.71
N LEU A 618 -0.28 23.49 -11.32
CA LEU A 618 0.90 23.94 -12.05
C LEU A 618 0.57 24.82 -13.28
N THR A 619 -0.70 24.95 -13.68
CA THR A 619 -1.11 25.86 -14.76
C THR A 619 -1.35 27.29 -14.26
N ASN A 620 -1.63 27.46 -12.96
CA ASN A 620 -1.91 28.77 -12.37
C ASN A 620 -0.61 29.50 -11.97
N ALA A 621 0.03 30.13 -12.95
CA ALA A 621 1.25 30.94 -12.77
C ALA A 621 1.10 32.18 -11.83
N THR A 622 -0.07 32.40 -11.22
CA THR A 622 -0.27 33.44 -10.19
C THR A 622 -0.33 32.90 -8.76
N ASN A 623 -0.40 31.57 -8.58
CA ASN A 623 -0.38 30.93 -7.28
C ASN A 623 1.05 30.45 -6.97
N PRO A 624 1.69 30.88 -5.85
CA PRO A 624 3.05 30.46 -5.51
C PRO A 624 3.13 29.06 -4.88
N ASP A 625 2.02 28.32 -4.79
CA ASP A 625 1.99 27.01 -4.14
C ASP A 625 2.72 25.91 -4.92
N THR A 626 3.39 25.00 -4.19
CA THR A 626 4.19 23.91 -4.77
C THR A 626 3.92 22.59 -4.07
N VAL A 627 4.31 21.47 -4.69
CA VAL A 627 4.14 20.13 -4.11
C VAL A 627 4.86 20.01 -2.77
N GLU A 628 6.08 20.55 -2.68
CA GLU A 628 6.91 20.58 -1.47
C GLU A 628 6.29 21.46 -0.37
N THR A 629 5.61 22.55 -0.75
CA THR A 629 4.91 23.42 0.21
C THR A 629 3.63 22.76 0.72
N PHE A 630 2.89 22.06 -0.15
CA PHE A 630 1.73 21.26 0.24
C PHE A 630 2.12 20.07 1.13
N GLU A 631 3.21 19.36 0.79
CA GLU A 631 3.81 18.32 1.62
C GLU A 631 4.26 18.87 2.99
N SER A 632 4.94 20.03 3.02
CA SER A 632 5.37 20.67 4.28
C SER A 632 4.18 21.07 5.17
N ASP A 633 3.08 21.56 4.58
CA ASP A 633 1.85 21.85 5.33
C ASP A 633 1.22 20.58 5.90
N CYS A 634 1.13 19.50 5.10
CA CYS A 634 0.66 18.19 5.55
C CYS A 634 1.53 17.64 6.67
N TRP A 635 2.86 17.71 6.53
CA TRP A 635 3.81 17.27 7.55
C TRP A 635 3.66 18.05 8.85
N ARG A 636 3.61 19.40 8.79
CA ARG A 636 3.37 20.24 9.98
C ARG A 636 2.05 19.91 10.67
N SER A 637 0.99 19.66 9.89
CA SER A 637 -0.31 19.23 10.43
C SER A 637 -0.26 17.85 11.09
N SER A 638 0.50 16.91 10.52
CA SER A 638 0.60 15.53 11.02
C SER A 638 1.19 15.41 12.43
N LEU A 639 1.97 16.41 12.86
CA LEU A 639 2.55 16.49 14.21
C LEU A 639 1.49 16.64 15.30
N GLY A 640 0.37 17.30 14.99
CA GLY A 640 -0.55 17.86 15.98
C GLY A 640 0.13 18.91 16.87
N GLY A 641 -0.32 19.03 18.12
CA GLY A 641 0.30 19.89 19.13
C GLY A 641 -0.45 21.20 19.42
N GLY A 642 -1.69 21.33 18.96
CA GLY A 642 -2.58 22.42 19.37
C GLY A 642 -2.76 22.49 20.89
N ALA A 643 -2.36 23.62 21.50
CA ALA A 643 -2.45 23.79 22.95
C ALA A 643 -3.90 23.64 23.45
N GLY A 644 -4.13 22.63 24.29
CA GLY A 644 -5.45 22.31 24.87
C GLY A 644 -6.34 21.36 24.05
N ALA A 645 -5.80 20.63 23.07
CA ALA A 645 -6.50 19.75 22.12
C ALA A 645 -7.58 18.79 22.69
N ALA A 646 -8.38 18.18 21.80
CA ALA A 646 -9.68 17.64 22.17
C ALA A 646 -9.74 16.17 22.64
N THR A 647 -8.68 15.39 22.39
CA THR A 647 -8.60 13.93 22.65
C THR A 647 -7.22 13.54 23.18
N GLY A 648 -7.08 12.45 23.93
CA GLY A 648 -5.80 11.96 24.44
C GLY A 648 -4.70 11.80 23.38
N ALA A 649 -5.06 11.41 22.15
CA ALA A 649 -4.13 11.27 21.03
C ALA A 649 -3.60 12.62 20.48
N THR A 650 -4.26 13.73 20.80
CA THR A 650 -3.83 15.10 20.46
C THR A 650 -3.34 15.90 21.68
N LEU A 651 -3.66 15.46 22.91
CA LEU A 651 -3.27 16.06 24.18
C LEU A 651 -1.90 15.57 24.69
N GLY A 652 -0.82 16.16 24.19
CA GLY A 652 0.55 15.80 24.58
C GLY A 652 1.09 16.41 25.87
N CYS A 653 0.40 17.39 26.49
CA CYS A 653 1.02 18.29 27.47
C CYS A 653 0.43 18.28 28.89
N ASP A 654 -0.84 17.89 29.08
CA ASP A 654 -1.55 18.05 30.37
C ASP A 654 -1.45 16.81 31.30
N ALA A 655 -0.92 15.68 30.80
CA ALA A 655 -1.06 14.37 31.44
C ALA A 655 0.02 13.98 32.47
N VAL A 656 1.00 14.86 32.76
CA VAL A 656 2.12 14.54 33.67
C VAL A 656 2.20 15.52 34.84
N GLY A 657 1.85 15.05 36.05
CA GLY A 657 2.40 15.62 37.29
C GLY A 657 1.45 16.31 38.28
N GLN A 658 0.32 15.71 38.67
CA GLN A 658 -0.33 16.03 39.96
C GLN A 658 -0.62 14.78 40.83
N SER A 659 0.35 13.88 40.96
CA SER A 659 0.42 13.01 42.14
C SER A 659 0.90 13.83 43.35
N ARG A 660 0.13 13.82 44.44
CA ARG A 660 0.42 14.63 45.64
C ARG A 660 1.65 14.12 46.39
N SER A 661 2.62 15.00 46.65
CA SER A 661 3.53 14.89 47.80
C SER A 661 3.73 16.26 48.46
N LYS A 662 3.90 16.28 49.79
CA LYS A 662 4.11 17.51 50.58
C LYS A 662 5.51 17.50 51.17
N SER A 663 6.25 18.61 51.04
CA SER A 663 7.04 19.21 52.13
C SER A 663 7.80 20.47 51.67
N ASN A 664 7.57 21.61 52.35
CA ASN A 664 8.60 22.35 53.12
C ASN A 664 10.09 22.12 52.73
N ASP A 665 10.97 23.11 52.52
CA ASP A 665 11.11 24.43 53.15
C ASP A 665 12.18 25.31 52.44
N ASP A 666 12.26 26.58 52.89
CA ASP A 666 13.37 27.55 52.79
C ASP A 666 13.79 28.16 51.43
N ALA A 667 14.39 29.36 51.53
CA ALA A 667 14.72 30.23 50.40
C ALA A 667 16.14 30.80 50.48
N SER A 668 16.74 31.15 49.33
CA SER A 668 17.31 32.50 49.06
C SER A 668 18.25 32.54 47.83
N LYS A 669 18.50 33.77 47.34
CA LYS A 669 19.62 34.22 46.46
C LYS A 669 19.61 33.82 44.97
N SER A 670 19.09 34.75 44.17
CA SER A 670 19.76 35.40 43.02
C SER A 670 20.92 34.70 42.28
N ASP A 671 20.76 34.56 40.96
CA ASP A 671 21.70 35.15 39.99
C ASP A 671 20.95 35.58 38.70
N ASN A 672 21.66 36.16 37.73
CA ASN A 672 21.10 37.00 36.65
C ASN A 672 21.51 36.53 35.23
N SER A 673 20.62 35.86 34.50
CA SER A 673 20.81 35.57 33.07
C SER A 673 19.51 35.30 32.29
N THR A 674 19.21 36.18 31.33
CA THR A 674 18.40 35.99 30.08
C THR A 674 17.01 35.32 30.13
N PRO A 675 16.02 35.79 29.32
CA PRO A 675 14.70 35.16 29.25
C PRO A 675 14.81 33.77 28.61
N ASN A 676 14.55 32.71 29.40
CA ASN A 676 14.65 31.33 28.93
C ASN A 676 13.34 30.85 28.27
N LYS A 677 13.46 30.06 27.19
CA LYS A 677 12.33 29.49 26.46
C LYS A 677 11.76 28.29 27.23
N ASN A 678 10.47 28.33 27.59
CA ASN A 678 9.74 27.21 28.17
C ASN A 678 8.42 26.96 27.39
N ASP A 679 8.53 26.70 26.08
CA ASP A 679 7.41 26.21 25.26
C ASP A 679 7.14 24.74 25.61
N SER A 680 6.24 24.48 26.57
CA SER A 680 5.98 23.16 27.14
C SER A 680 5.20 22.19 26.23
N CYS A 681 5.33 22.33 24.91
CA CYS A 681 4.83 21.38 23.90
C CYS A 681 5.93 20.50 23.30
N SER A 682 7.22 20.72 23.60
CA SER A 682 8.35 19.93 23.08
C SER A 682 8.48 18.51 23.66
N ALA A 683 7.37 17.91 24.10
CA ALA A 683 7.27 16.58 24.71
C ALA A 683 6.54 15.56 23.82
N LEU A 684 5.82 16.01 22.77
CA LEU A 684 5.33 15.11 21.72
C LEU A 684 6.47 14.75 20.78
N GLY A 685 6.80 13.45 20.72
CA GLY A 685 7.61 12.92 19.63
C GLY A 685 6.92 13.13 18.28
N GLY A 686 7.71 13.11 17.19
CA GLY A 686 7.18 13.17 15.83
C GLY A 686 6.22 12.00 15.50
N PRO A 687 5.51 12.07 14.36
CA PRO A 687 4.80 10.92 13.82
C PRO A 687 5.75 9.74 13.58
N SER A 688 5.27 8.50 13.66
CA SER A 688 6.06 7.36 13.16
C SER A 688 6.06 7.38 11.63
N PRO A 689 7.04 6.74 10.95
CA PRO A 689 7.05 6.67 9.49
C PRO A 689 5.72 6.17 8.90
N GLU A 690 5.08 5.21 9.56
CA GLU A 690 3.80 4.62 9.17
C GLU A 690 2.60 5.59 9.33
N SER A 691 2.70 6.60 10.19
CA SER A 691 1.65 7.64 10.37
C SER A 691 1.63 8.67 9.23
N VAL A 692 2.69 8.73 8.42
CA VAL A 692 2.92 9.76 7.38
C VAL A 692 3.44 9.20 6.05
N GLU A 693 3.47 7.88 5.91
CA GLU A 693 4.00 7.08 4.79
C GLU A 693 3.47 7.55 3.42
N HIS A 694 2.26 8.11 3.41
CA HIS A 694 1.50 8.45 2.22
C HIS A 694 1.43 9.97 1.93
N ILE A 695 2.07 10.84 2.74
CA ILE A 695 2.04 12.30 2.52
C ILE A 695 2.66 12.71 1.17
N PRO A 696 3.85 12.21 0.75
CA PRO A 696 4.42 12.59 -0.55
C PRO A 696 3.53 12.14 -1.72
N THR A 697 2.97 10.92 -1.62
CA THR A 697 2.04 10.37 -2.61
C THR A 697 0.76 11.19 -2.72
N LEU A 698 0.21 11.67 -1.60
CA LEU A 698 -0.94 12.58 -1.58
C LEU A 698 -0.61 13.92 -2.26
N ALA A 699 0.54 14.52 -1.93
CA ALA A 699 0.94 15.82 -2.43
C ALA A 699 1.24 15.79 -3.94
N ALA A 700 2.09 14.88 -4.39
CA ALA A 700 2.46 14.74 -5.80
C ALA A 700 1.28 14.25 -6.65
N GLY A 701 0.55 13.24 -6.20
CA GLY A 701 -0.61 12.68 -6.90
C GLY A 701 -1.76 13.69 -7.08
N SER A 702 -1.82 14.74 -6.26
CA SER A 702 -2.86 15.78 -6.36
C SER A 702 -2.82 16.54 -7.69
N VAL A 703 -1.63 16.75 -8.27
CA VAL A 703 -1.43 17.51 -9.53
C VAL A 703 -2.16 16.84 -10.68
N GLU A 704 -1.80 15.57 -10.95
CA GLU A 704 -2.38 14.78 -12.03
C GLU A 704 -3.88 14.49 -11.78
N THR A 705 -4.26 14.34 -10.51
CA THR A 705 -5.65 14.06 -10.12
C THR A 705 -6.57 15.27 -10.31
N LEU A 706 -6.10 16.50 -10.09
CA LEU A 706 -6.85 17.71 -10.45
C LEU A 706 -7.08 17.80 -11.97
N THR A 707 -6.05 17.51 -12.77
CA THR A 707 -6.16 17.47 -14.25
C THR A 707 -7.15 16.40 -14.69
N TRP A 708 -7.07 15.18 -14.14
CA TRP A 708 -7.99 14.09 -14.46
C TRP A 708 -9.45 14.42 -14.11
N LEU A 709 -9.70 15.06 -12.96
CA LEU A 709 -11.05 15.50 -12.57
C LEU A 709 -11.63 16.56 -13.52
N ARG A 710 -10.78 17.46 -14.05
CA ARG A 710 -11.18 18.45 -15.06
C ARG A 710 -11.44 17.81 -16.42
N ASP A 711 -10.45 17.08 -16.93
CA ASP A 711 -10.37 16.71 -18.34
C ASP A 711 -11.05 15.37 -18.66
N ARG A 712 -10.93 14.36 -17.79
CA ARG A 712 -11.56 13.04 -17.98
C ARG A 712 -12.97 12.97 -17.39
N VAL A 713 -13.20 13.61 -16.23
CA VAL A 713 -14.49 13.54 -15.53
C VAL A 713 -15.42 14.70 -15.92
N GLY A 714 -14.87 15.88 -16.23
CA GLY A 714 -15.62 17.06 -16.67
C GLY A 714 -16.02 18.02 -15.54
N VAL A 715 -15.28 18.06 -14.44
CA VAL A 715 -15.65 18.83 -13.23
C VAL A 715 -15.02 20.21 -13.19
N ASP A 716 -15.84 21.25 -12.96
CA ASP A 716 -15.36 22.59 -12.65
C ASP A 716 -14.62 22.63 -11.31
N LEU A 717 -13.35 23.03 -11.35
CA LEU A 717 -12.46 23.21 -10.21
C LEU A 717 -11.72 24.57 -10.30
N SER A 718 -12.44 25.60 -10.75
CA SER A 718 -11.95 26.95 -11.05
C SER A 718 -11.82 27.90 -9.84
N ARG A 719 -12.54 27.65 -8.74
CA ARG A 719 -12.46 28.49 -7.52
C ARG A 719 -11.45 27.89 -6.56
N VAL A 720 -10.44 28.66 -6.18
CA VAL A 720 -9.41 28.23 -5.21
C VAL A 720 -9.55 29.04 -3.92
N GLY A 721 -9.29 28.41 -2.77
CA GLY A 721 -9.27 29.07 -1.46
C GLY A 721 -8.16 28.56 -0.53
N GLN A 722 -7.91 29.29 0.54
CA GLN A 722 -6.99 28.92 1.63
C GLN A 722 -7.79 28.52 2.87
N LEU A 723 -7.42 27.41 3.51
CA LEU A 723 -8.07 26.86 4.70
C LEU A 723 -7.09 26.74 5.87
N GLY A 724 -7.55 26.20 7.00
CA GLY A 724 -6.76 26.12 8.23
C GLY A 724 -5.49 25.28 8.07
N GLY A 725 -4.34 25.82 8.50
CA GLY A 725 -3.03 25.19 8.41
C GLY A 725 -2.34 25.28 7.03
N HIS A 726 -2.95 25.93 6.03
CA HIS A 726 -2.35 26.09 4.70
C HIS A 726 -1.46 27.32 4.62
N SER A 727 -0.30 27.21 3.97
CA SER A 727 0.57 28.35 3.61
C SER A 727 0.02 29.15 2.43
N HIS A 728 -0.63 28.48 1.46
CA HIS A 728 -1.18 29.08 0.24
C HIS A 728 -2.59 28.56 -0.10
N ALA A 729 -3.26 29.25 -1.03
CA ALA A 729 -4.57 28.84 -1.52
C ALA A 729 -4.43 27.61 -2.45
N ARG A 730 -5.06 26.50 -2.09
CA ARG A 730 -5.01 25.24 -2.85
C ARG A 730 -6.30 24.42 -2.82
N THR A 731 -7.34 24.91 -2.15
CA THR A 731 -8.61 24.18 -2.04
C THR A 731 -9.52 24.55 -3.21
N HIS A 732 -9.55 23.69 -4.21
CA HIS A 732 -10.34 23.81 -5.42
C HIS A 732 -11.81 23.42 -5.18
N ARG A 733 -12.73 24.22 -5.72
CA ARG A 733 -14.18 24.00 -5.70
C ARG A 733 -14.80 24.51 -7.02
N PRO A 734 -15.98 24.02 -7.43
CA PRO A 734 -16.69 24.58 -8.57
C PRO A 734 -17.19 26.01 -8.28
N ALA A 735 -17.53 26.75 -9.33
CA ALA A 735 -18.22 28.03 -9.25
C ALA A 735 -19.73 27.91 -8.99
N SER A 736 -20.29 26.69 -9.08
CA SER A 736 -21.68 26.38 -8.74
C SER A 736 -21.83 24.98 -8.15
N GLY A 737 -22.81 24.78 -7.26
CA GLY A 737 -22.98 23.55 -6.48
C GLY A 737 -21.97 23.39 -5.32
N MET A 738 -22.06 22.26 -4.62
CA MET A 738 -21.19 21.93 -3.49
C MET A 738 -20.12 20.93 -3.95
N ALA A 739 -18.85 21.19 -3.61
CA ALA A 739 -17.73 20.46 -4.21
C ALA A 739 -17.84 18.92 -4.12
N GLY A 740 -18.25 18.40 -2.97
CA GLY A 740 -18.42 16.98 -2.73
C GLY A 740 -19.52 16.34 -3.60
N SER A 741 -20.69 16.96 -3.70
CA SER A 741 -21.78 16.44 -4.52
C SER A 741 -21.50 16.57 -6.01
N THR A 742 -20.92 17.69 -6.46
CA THR A 742 -20.50 17.86 -7.86
C THR A 742 -19.48 16.79 -8.28
N LEU A 743 -18.47 16.49 -7.44
CA LEU A 743 -17.48 15.44 -7.72
C LEU A 743 -18.09 14.03 -7.74
N VAL A 744 -18.92 13.69 -6.75
CA VAL A 744 -19.57 12.37 -6.64
C VAL A 744 -20.51 12.12 -7.82
N LEU A 745 -21.38 13.07 -8.15
CA LEU A 745 -22.38 12.90 -9.20
C LEU A 745 -21.76 12.86 -10.60
N ALA A 746 -20.72 13.67 -10.85
CA ALA A 746 -19.99 13.61 -12.12
C ALA A 746 -19.31 12.23 -12.29
N LEU A 747 -18.65 11.70 -11.26
CA LEU A 747 -18.06 10.36 -11.32
C LEU A 747 -19.10 9.25 -11.45
N GLN A 748 -20.24 9.34 -10.76
CA GLN A 748 -21.36 8.42 -10.94
C GLN A 748 -21.82 8.41 -12.41
N LYS A 749 -22.04 9.59 -13.00
CA LYS A 749 -22.49 9.76 -14.40
C LYS A 749 -21.48 9.19 -15.41
N GLN A 750 -20.17 9.34 -15.14
CA GLN A 750 -19.11 8.73 -15.95
C GLN A 750 -19.08 7.19 -15.82
N CYS A 751 -19.24 6.65 -14.60
CA CYS A 751 -19.38 5.22 -14.36
C CYS A 751 -20.63 4.63 -15.07
N GLU A 752 -21.77 5.33 -15.04
CA GLU A 752 -23.02 4.87 -15.65
C GLU A 752 -22.98 4.74 -17.18
N THR A 753 -22.04 5.41 -17.87
CA THR A 753 -21.82 5.17 -19.31
C THR A 753 -21.46 3.71 -19.60
N TYR A 754 -20.73 3.05 -18.70
CA TYR A 754 -20.33 1.64 -18.79
C TYR A 754 -21.43 0.66 -18.38
N ALA A 755 -22.49 1.10 -17.68
CA ALA A 755 -23.59 0.21 -17.31
C ALA A 755 -24.32 -0.35 -18.55
N LYS A 756 -24.39 0.45 -19.63
CA LYS A 756 -25.01 0.05 -20.91
C LYS A 756 -24.26 -1.07 -21.65
N SER A 757 -22.95 -1.22 -21.41
CA SER A 757 -22.14 -2.31 -21.98
C SER A 757 -22.12 -3.57 -21.10
N GLY A 758 -22.68 -3.50 -19.89
CA GLY A 758 -22.57 -4.54 -18.87
C GLY A 758 -21.22 -4.61 -18.15
N ALA A 759 -20.29 -3.67 -18.43
CA ALA A 759 -19.00 -3.61 -17.74
C ALA A 759 -19.12 -3.12 -16.28
N LEU A 760 -20.16 -2.33 -15.96
CA LEU A 760 -20.49 -1.93 -14.58
C LEU A 760 -21.80 -2.59 -14.12
N THR A 761 -21.75 -3.20 -12.93
CA THR A 761 -22.93 -3.69 -12.18
C THR A 761 -23.10 -2.91 -10.88
N TRP A 762 -24.27 -2.29 -10.67
CA TRP A 762 -24.61 -1.60 -9.42
C TRP A 762 -25.31 -2.53 -8.41
N ARG A 763 -24.96 -2.41 -7.13
CA ARG A 763 -25.71 -2.98 -6.00
C ARG A 763 -25.91 -1.94 -4.89
N LYS A 764 -26.89 -1.06 -5.05
CA LYS A 764 -27.40 -0.18 -3.96
C LYS A 764 -28.16 -1.03 -2.90
N LYS A 765 -28.42 -0.46 -1.73
CA LYS A 765 -29.20 -1.07 -0.62
C LYS A 765 -28.68 -2.46 -0.21
N THR A 766 -27.37 -2.70 -0.37
CA THR A 766 -26.69 -4.00 -0.28
C THR A 766 -25.45 -3.91 0.61
N ARG A 767 -25.46 -4.54 1.79
CA ARG A 767 -24.33 -4.58 2.72
C ARG A 767 -23.41 -5.75 2.39
N VAL A 768 -22.09 -5.53 2.34
CA VAL A 768 -21.11 -6.63 2.40
C VAL A 768 -20.96 -7.08 3.85
N ASP A 769 -21.15 -8.37 4.08
CA ASP A 769 -21.10 -8.98 5.41
C ASP A 769 -19.80 -9.75 5.66
N GLU A 770 -19.14 -10.23 4.59
CA GLU A 770 -17.91 -11.01 4.70
C GLU A 770 -17.04 -10.90 3.43
N ILE A 771 -15.75 -10.63 3.61
CA ILE A 771 -14.72 -10.82 2.57
C ILE A 771 -14.40 -12.31 2.54
N THR A 772 -14.73 -12.99 1.44
CA THR A 772 -14.48 -14.44 1.33
C THR A 772 -13.04 -14.67 0.90
N MET A 773 -12.24 -15.21 1.82
CA MET A 773 -10.88 -15.67 1.54
C MET A 773 -10.94 -17.10 1.01
N ASP A 774 -10.18 -17.42 -0.03
CA ASP A 774 -9.95 -18.82 -0.39
C ASP A 774 -8.98 -19.43 0.66
N PRO A 775 -9.39 -20.50 1.40
CA PRO A 775 -8.61 -21.04 2.52
C PRO A 775 -7.31 -21.73 2.10
N ALA A 776 -7.20 -22.09 0.82
CA ALA A 776 -5.95 -22.55 0.24
C ALA A 776 -5.08 -21.32 -0.07
N THR A 777 -5.57 -20.35 -0.86
CA THR A 777 -4.78 -19.20 -1.35
C THR A 777 -4.39 -18.17 -0.30
N GLY A 778 -5.15 -18.03 0.80
CA GLY A 778 -5.02 -16.91 1.73
C GLY A 778 -5.24 -15.53 1.09
N ALA A 779 -5.87 -15.50 -0.09
CA ALA A 779 -6.24 -14.34 -0.91
C ALA A 779 -7.76 -14.20 -1.00
N VAL A 780 -8.22 -13.03 -1.44
CA VAL A 780 -9.64 -12.75 -1.65
C VAL A 780 -10.17 -13.51 -2.89
N SER A 781 -11.36 -14.10 -2.75
CA SER A 781 -12.09 -14.81 -3.82
C SER A 781 -13.48 -14.24 -4.14
N GLY A 782 -13.94 -13.28 -3.33
CA GLY A 782 -15.21 -12.59 -3.50
C GLY A 782 -15.72 -11.94 -2.22
N VAL A 783 -16.97 -11.46 -2.25
CA VAL A 783 -17.70 -10.94 -1.08
C VAL A 783 -19.07 -11.60 -0.95
N ARG A 784 -19.46 -11.91 0.28
CA ARG A 784 -20.87 -12.22 0.62
C ARG A 784 -21.57 -10.94 1.06
N TRP A 785 -22.82 -10.79 0.64
CA TRP A 785 -23.63 -9.62 0.90
C TRP A 785 -25.10 -9.96 1.19
N THR A 786 -25.78 -9.03 1.86
CA THR A 786 -27.20 -9.09 2.19
C THR A 786 -27.86 -7.75 1.84
N THR A 787 -29.00 -7.80 1.15
CA THR A 787 -29.80 -6.61 0.85
C THR A 787 -30.70 -6.19 2.01
N LYS A 788 -31.24 -4.97 1.99
CA LYS A 788 -32.19 -4.45 2.99
C LYS A 788 -33.44 -5.33 3.18
N ASP A 789 -33.86 -6.09 2.15
CA ASP A 789 -34.96 -7.07 2.19
C ASP A 789 -34.56 -8.46 2.70
N GLY A 790 -33.28 -8.70 2.97
CA GLY A 790 -32.76 -9.99 3.46
C GLY A 790 -32.35 -10.98 2.36
N THR A 791 -32.36 -10.58 1.09
CA THR A 791 -31.78 -11.41 0.01
C THR A 791 -30.26 -11.47 0.15
N VAL A 792 -29.75 -12.67 0.41
CA VAL A 792 -28.31 -12.95 0.48
C VAL A 792 -27.73 -13.29 -0.90
N GLY A 793 -26.46 -12.96 -1.12
CA GLY A 793 -25.76 -13.24 -2.38
C GLY A 793 -24.24 -13.25 -2.27
N PHE A 794 -23.59 -13.52 -3.40
CA PHE A 794 -22.14 -13.64 -3.51
C PHE A 794 -21.66 -13.16 -4.89
N ASP A 795 -20.70 -12.24 -4.90
CA ASP A 795 -19.93 -11.88 -6.09
C ASP A 795 -18.53 -12.47 -5.99
N SER A 796 -18.11 -13.21 -7.02
CA SER A 796 -16.75 -13.72 -7.11
C SER A 796 -15.88 -12.76 -7.93
N ALA A 797 -14.72 -12.40 -7.36
CA ALA A 797 -13.73 -11.53 -7.98
C ALA A 797 -12.33 -11.87 -7.45
N LYS A 798 -11.32 -11.55 -8.25
CA LYS A 798 -9.90 -11.70 -7.86
C LYS A 798 -9.38 -10.52 -7.03
N SER A 799 -10.16 -9.44 -6.93
CA SER A 799 -9.80 -8.28 -6.15
C SER A 799 -11.03 -7.59 -5.55
N VAL A 800 -10.89 -7.14 -4.31
CA VAL A 800 -11.88 -6.36 -3.57
C VAL A 800 -11.23 -5.05 -3.12
N VAL A 801 -11.89 -3.93 -3.45
CA VAL A 801 -11.49 -2.59 -3.04
C VAL A 801 -12.42 -2.12 -1.92
N LEU A 802 -11.87 -1.85 -0.73
CA LEU A 802 -12.58 -1.28 0.40
C LEU A 802 -12.50 0.25 0.36
N ALA A 803 -13.62 0.89 0.04
CA ALA A 803 -13.77 2.35 -0.05
C ALA A 803 -14.91 2.86 0.86
N THR A 804 -15.15 2.18 1.99
CA THR A 804 -16.33 2.39 2.86
C THR A 804 -16.29 3.64 3.74
N GLY A 805 -15.20 4.41 3.70
CA GLY A 805 -14.95 5.53 4.60
C GLY A 805 -14.69 5.14 6.06
N GLY A 806 -14.67 6.15 6.93
CA GLY A 806 -14.22 6.06 8.31
C GLY A 806 -15.16 5.37 9.32
N PHE A 807 -14.81 5.54 10.59
CA PHE A 807 -15.60 5.08 11.75
C PHE A 807 -16.05 6.23 12.67
N ALA A 808 -16.09 7.46 12.17
CA ALA A 808 -16.46 8.68 12.89
C ALA A 808 -17.92 8.77 13.42
N ASN A 809 -18.73 7.71 13.22
CA ASN A 809 -20.04 7.54 13.86
C ASN A 809 -20.20 6.19 14.60
N ASP A 810 -19.14 5.38 14.70
CA ASP A 810 -19.14 4.05 15.33
C ASP A 810 -19.10 4.12 16.87
N ARG A 811 -20.14 4.72 17.46
CA ARG A 811 -20.23 5.13 18.87
C ARG A 811 -20.78 4.07 19.82
N GLU A 812 -21.46 3.07 19.27
CA GLU A 812 -22.27 2.09 19.99
C GLU A 812 -21.91 0.65 19.57
N GLY A 813 -22.42 -0.36 20.29
CA GLY A 813 -21.99 -1.76 20.15
C GLY A 813 -20.68 -2.10 20.89
N PRO A 814 -20.48 -3.36 21.31
CA PRO A 814 -19.24 -3.80 21.99
C PRO A 814 -18.02 -3.83 21.05
N ASP A 815 -18.26 -3.78 19.74
CA ASP A 815 -17.30 -3.74 18.63
C ASP A 815 -16.91 -2.31 18.19
N SER A 816 -17.47 -1.28 18.84
CA SER A 816 -17.23 0.14 18.57
C SER A 816 -15.73 0.49 18.52
N LEU A 817 -15.26 0.88 17.34
CA LEU A 817 -13.89 1.34 17.09
C LEU A 817 -13.60 2.66 17.81
N LEU A 818 -14.56 3.60 17.88
CA LEU A 818 -14.38 4.85 18.63
C LEU A 818 -14.19 4.56 20.13
N ARG A 819 -14.99 3.69 20.74
CA ARG A 819 -14.82 3.36 22.18
C ARG A 819 -13.57 2.54 22.45
N LYS A 820 -13.17 1.67 21.52
CA LYS A 820 -11.94 0.85 21.62
C LYS A 820 -10.66 1.67 21.48
N HIS A 821 -10.63 2.68 20.61
CA HIS A 821 -9.39 3.37 20.23
C HIS A 821 -9.34 4.87 20.59
N ALA A 822 -10.47 5.57 20.71
CA ALA A 822 -10.53 7.01 20.99
C ALA A 822 -11.74 7.39 21.87
N PRO A 823 -11.89 6.82 23.09
CA PRO A 823 -13.09 6.97 23.91
C PRO A 823 -13.47 8.43 24.20
N ASP A 824 -12.48 9.31 24.42
CA ASP A 824 -12.65 10.77 24.64
C ASP A 824 -13.43 11.49 23.52
N SER A 825 -13.47 10.90 22.32
CA SER A 825 -14.17 11.47 21.17
C SER A 825 -15.69 11.27 21.23
N THR A 826 -16.17 10.25 21.95
CA THR A 826 -17.59 9.83 21.88
C THR A 826 -18.55 10.84 22.52
N ARG A 827 -18.06 11.65 23.47
CA ARG A 827 -18.79 12.75 24.12
C ARG A 827 -19.21 13.90 23.20
N PHE A 828 -18.50 14.13 22.09
CA PHE A 828 -18.86 15.18 21.12
C PHE A 828 -19.89 14.64 20.12
N ALA A 829 -20.76 15.49 19.58
CA ALA A 829 -21.59 15.13 18.43
C ALA A 829 -20.73 14.84 17.17
N THR A 830 -21.26 14.16 16.15
CA THR A 830 -20.57 13.94 14.86
C THR A 830 -21.07 14.86 13.75
N THR A 831 -20.35 14.95 12.64
CA THR A 831 -20.83 15.51 11.35
C THR A 831 -21.04 14.45 10.26
N ASN A 832 -20.92 13.17 10.61
CA ASN A 832 -20.90 12.05 9.67
C ASN A 832 -22.27 11.42 9.47
N THR A 833 -22.47 10.70 8.37
CA THR A 833 -23.76 10.01 8.12
C THR A 833 -23.94 8.83 9.09
N LYS A 834 -25.18 8.31 9.17
CA LYS A 834 -25.49 7.10 9.96
C LYS A 834 -24.71 5.86 9.48
N GLY A 835 -24.21 5.87 8.24
CA GLY A 835 -23.46 4.77 7.64
C GLY A 835 -21.96 4.71 8.03
N THR A 836 -21.39 5.74 8.67
CA THR A 836 -19.95 5.84 9.00
C THR A 836 -19.56 5.01 10.24
N THR A 837 -19.86 3.71 10.19
CA THR A 837 -19.77 2.74 11.30
C THR A 837 -18.52 1.86 11.27
N GLY A 838 -17.55 2.16 10.40
CA GLY A 838 -16.32 1.38 10.30
C GLY A 838 -16.47 -0.03 9.75
N ASP A 839 -17.58 -0.35 9.06
CA ASP A 839 -17.87 -1.71 8.58
C ASP A 839 -16.72 -2.31 7.77
N GLY A 840 -16.13 -1.55 6.84
CA GLY A 840 -14.96 -1.98 6.06
C GLY A 840 -13.69 -2.18 6.89
N HIS A 841 -13.51 -1.43 7.98
CA HIS A 841 -12.41 -1.67 8.93
C HIS A 841 -12.63 -2.99 9.68
N LYS A 842 -13.86 -3.23 10.16
CA LYS A 842 -14.25 -4.46 10.86
C LYS A 842 -14.10 -5.69 9.96
N LEU A 843 -14.45 -5.56 8.66
CA LEU A 843 -14.19 -6.57 7.63
C LEU A 843 -12.69 -6.80 7.41
N ALA A 844 -11.89 -5.74 7.23
CA ALA A 844 -10.45 -5.84 6.99
C ALA A 844 -9.71 -6.47 8.18
N PHE A 845 -9.97 -6.02 9.41
CA PHE A 845 -9.42 -6.61 10.63
C PHE A 845 -9.89 -8.05 10.83
N GLY A 846 -11.12 -8.38 10.42
CA GLY A 846 -11.66 -9.75 10.41
C GLY A 846 -10.89 -10.73 9.51
N VAL A 847 -10.23 -10.24 8.44
CA VAL A 847 -9.31 -11.03 7.60
C VAL A 847 -7.82 -10.79 7.93
N GLY A 848 -7.55 -10.15 9.08
CA GLY A 848 -6.20 -9.96 9.62
C GLY A 848 -5.43 -8.77 9.05
N ALA A 849 -6.10 -7.68 8.67
CA ALA A 849 -5.43 -6.43 8.28
C ALA A 849 -4.81 -5.70 9.48
N GLN A 850 -3.68 -5.02 9.27
CA GLN A 850 -3.05 -4.15 10.25
C GLN A 850 -3.82 -2.82 10.33
N GLY A 851 -4.05 -2.31 11.54
CA GLY A 851 -4.45 -0.91 11.76
C GLY A 851 -3.24 -0.01 12.04
N VAL A 852 -3.31 1.24 11.59
CA VAL A 852 -2.36 2.31 11.95
C VAL A 852 -3.14 3.53 12.46
N ASP A 853 -2.54 4.30 13.37
CA ASP A 853 -3.07 5.58 13.87
C ASP A 853 -4.50 5.55 14.47
N MET A 854 -5.08 4.39 14.79
CA MET A 854 -6.51 4.21 15.14
C MET A 854 -7.08 5.12 16.26
N ALA A 855 -6.23 5.72 17.10
CA ALA A 855 -6.64 6.69 18.13
C ALA A 855 -6.76 8.15 17.61
N ASN A 856 -6.21 8.44 16.42
CA ASN A 856 -6.17 9.75 15.78
C ASN A 856 -7.53 10.05 15.14
N VAL A 857 -8.45 10.57 15.95
CA VAL A 857 -9.79 11.03 15.54
C VAL A 857 -9.84 12.56 15.62
N GLN A 858 -10.09 13.22 14.49
CA GLN A 858 -10.18 14.67 14.41
C GLN A 858 -11.53 15.18 14.89
N ILE A 859 -11.46 16.11 15.84
CA ILE A 859 -12.55 17.02 16.17
C ILE A 859 -12.43 18.24 15.25
N HIS A 860 -13.51 18.56 14.53
CA HIS A 860 -13.65 19.81 13.79
C HIS A 860 -14.13 20.90 14.76
N PRO A 861 -13.56 22.12 14.74
CA PRO A 861 -13.94 23.16 15.69
C PRO A 861 -15.37 23.66 15.48
N THR A 862 -15.89 23.61 14.26
CA THR A 862 -17.15 24.27 13.90
C THR A 862 -18.17 23.29 13.31
N GLY A 863 -19.00 22.68 14.16
CA GLY A 863 -20.30 22.13 13.80
C GLY A 863 -21.42 23.06 14.28
N PHE A 864 -22.40 23.38 13.45
CA PHE A 864 -23.53 24.23 13.84
C PHE A 864 -24.40 23.55 14.90
N VAL A 865 -24.83 24.32 15.89
CA VAL A 865 -25.81 23.88 16.89
C VAL A 865 -27.16 24.51 16.57
N ASP A 866 -28.08 23.68 16.08
CA ASP A 866 -29.46 24.09 15.82
C ASP A 866 -30.11 24.59 17.13
N PRO A 867 -30.74 25.78 17.15
CA PRO A 867 -31.50 26.23 18.31
C PRO A 867 -32.69 25.32 18.67
N ASN A 868 -33.25 24.60 17.69
CA ASN A 868 -34.41 23.73 17.84
C ASN A 868 -34.04 22.32 18.34
N ASP A 869 -32.88 21.80 17.94
CA ASP A 869 -32.26 20.62 18.57
C ASP A 869 -30.77 20.87 18.94
N PRO A 870 -30.52 21.50 20.10
CA PRO A 870 -29.16 21.71 20.58
C PRO A 870 -28.43 20.40 20.93
N LYS A 871 -29.15 19.34 21.29
CA LYS A 871 -28.58 18.07 21.75
C LYS A 871 -28.38 17.03 20.64
N ALA A 872 -28.76 17.34 19.40
CA ALA A 872 -28.55 16.52 18.21
C ALA A 872 -27.17 15.85 18.19
N SER A 873 -27.14 14.52 18.19
CA SER A 873 -25.90 13.70 18.20
C SER A 873 -25.15 13.74 16.87
N THR A 874 -25.84 14.14 15.80
CA THR A 874 -25.27 14.51 14.50
C THR A 874 -25.59 15.98 14.24
N LYS A 875 -24.61 16.78 13.82
CA LYS A 875 -24.72 18.22 13.60
C LYS A 875 -24.30 18.60 12.19
N THR A 876 -24.90 19.67 11.64
CA THR A 876 -24.50 20.19 10.33
C THR A 876 -23.10 20.80 10.42
N LEU A 877 -22.16 20.36 9.59
CA LEU A 877 -20.82 20.94 9.50
C LEU A 877 -20.91 22.42 9.11
N ALA A 878 -20.33 23.32 9.92
CA ALA A 878 -20.08 24.71 9.52
C ALA A 878 -18.76 24.72 8.74
N ALA A 879 -18.86 24.84 7.41
CA ALA A 879 -17.75 24.62 6.49
C ALA A 879 -16.51 25.47 6.82
N GLU A 880 -15.32 24.89 6.66
CA GLU A 880 -14.06 25.59 6.97
C GLU A 880 -13.82 26.79 6.05
N ILE A 881 -14.37 26.78 4.82
CA ILE A 881 -14.37 27.93 3.92
C ILE A 881 -15.07 29.17 4.51
N LEU A 882 -15.92 29.04 5.54
CA LEU A 882 -16.44 30.22 6.25
C LEU A 882 -15.32 30.95 6.99
N ARG A 883 -14.41 30.22 7.65
CA ARG A 883 -13.20 30.80 8.26
C ARG A 883 -12.17 31.20 7.19
N GLY A 884 -12.06 30.41 6.12
CA GLY A 884 -11.25 30.73 4.94
C GLY A 884 -11.61 32.07 4.29
N ALA A 885 -12.92 32.36 4.18
CA ALA A 885 -13.49 33.61 3.69
C ALA A 885 -13.37 34.79 4.68
N GLY A 886 -12.63 34.64 5.78
CA GLY A 886 -12.40 35.69 6.79
C GLY A 886 -13.25 35.59 8.06
N GLY A 887 -14.07 34.54 8.22
CA GLY A 887 -14.95 34.36 9.39
C GLY A 887 -14.20 34.20 10.71
N LEU A 888 -14.61 34.97 11.71
CA LEU A 888 -14.02 35.06 13.04
C LEU A 888 -14.71 34.10 14.02
N LEU A 889 -14.00 33.68 15.07
CA LEU A 889 -14.56 32.90 16.18
C LEU A 889 -14.58 33.76 17.44
N LEU A 890 -15.77 33.97 17.99
CA LEU A 890 -15.99 34.75 19.21
C LEU A 890 -16.47 33.88 20.38
N THR A 891 -15.99 34.22 21.57
CA THR A 891 -16.51 33.73 22.86
C THR A 891 -17.91 34.28 23.15
N ARG A 892 -18.56 33.77 24.20
CA ARG A 892 -19.88 34.27 24.69
C ARG A 892 -19.89 35.77 24.99
N ASP A 893 -18.75 36.30 25.43
CA ASP A 893 -18.53 37.72 25.73
C ASP A 893 -17.99 38.54 24.54
N GLY A 894 -17.95 37.97 23.33
CA GLY A 894 -17.66 38.71 22.09
C GLY A 894 -16.19 38.95 21.77
N ARG A 895 -15.26 38.25 22.44
CA ARG A 895 -13.80 38.34 22.20
C ARG A 895 -13.33 37.27 21.22
N ARG A 896 -12.25 37.56 20.48
CA ARG A 896 -11.45 36.53 19.79
C ARG A 896 -10.53 35.79 20.76
N PHE A 897 -10.09 34.60 20.38
CA PHE A 897 -9.29 33.72 21.25
C PHE A 897 -8.34 32.75 20.53
N ALA A 898 -8.29 32.75 19.19
CA ALA A 898 -7.46 31.86 18.37
C ALA A 898 -7.21 32.48 16.99
N ASP A 899 -6.17 32.03 16.26
CA ASP A 899 -6.18 32.18 14.79
C ASP A 899 -7.20 31.20 14.21
N GLU A 900 -8.24 31.73 13.57
CA GLU A 900 -9.32 30.99 12.94
C GLU A 900 -8.86 30.10 11.76
N LEU A 901 -7.62 30.29 11.28
CA LEU A 901 -6.94 29.46 10.27
C LEU A 901 -5.75 28.67 10.83
N GLY A 902 -5.66 28.51 12.15
CA GLY A 902 -4.85 27.44 12.74
C GLY A 902 -5.38 26.04 12.36
N THR A 903 -4.62 25.00 12.71
CA THR A 903 -5.04 23.60 12.52
C THR A 903 -6.26 23.26 13.39
N ARG A 904 -7.01 22.22 12.98
CA ARG A 904 -8.31 21.89 13.61
C ARG A 904 -8.17 21.41 15.06
N ASP A 905 -7.07 20.75 15.40
CA ASP A 905 -6.70 20.40 16.78
C ASP A 905 -6.39 21.65 17.62
N TYR A 906 -5.65 22.63 17.06
CA TYR A 906 -5.41 23.93 17.70
C TYR A 906 -6.70 24.71 17.93
N VAL A 907 -7.54 24.92 16.92
CA VAL A 907 -8.75 25.73 17.08
C VAL A 907 -9.73 25.06 18.07
N SER A 908 -9.93 23.74 17.96
CA SER A 908 -10.76 23.00 18.91
C SER A 908 -10.17 23.00 20.32
N GLY A 909 -8.84 22.95 20.45
CA GLY A 909 -8.14 23.03 21.73
C GLY A 909 -8.24 24.40 22.39
N ARG A 910 -8.16 25.48 21.61
CA ARG A 910 -8.41 26.85 22.08
C ARG A 910 -9.86 27.03 22.55
N MET A 911 -10.85 26.45 21.85
CA MET A 911 -12.25 26.43 22.29
C MET A 911 -12.42 25.70 23.63
N LEU A 912 -11.76 24.54 23.81
CA LEU A 912 -11.77 23.81 25.07
C LEU A 912 -11.01 24.54 26.19
N ALA A 913 -9.98 25.32 25.87
CA ALA A 913 -9.26 26.15 26.84
C ALA A 913 -10.13 27.31 27.37
N GLU A 914 -10.84 28.05 26.50
CA GLU A 914 -11.80 29.08 26.95
C GLU A 914 -12.92 28.45 27.79
N ALA A 915 -13.46 27.28 27.41
CA ALA A 915 -14.48 26.58 28.19
C ALA A 915 -13.99 26.10 29.57
N LYS A 916 -12.75 25.56 29.66
CA LYS A 916 -12.09 25.24 30.95
C LYS A 916 -11.93 26.51 31.82
N ALA A 917 -11.56 27.63 31.22
CA ALA A 917 -11.38 28.90 31.92
C ALA A 917 -12.71 29.50 32.41
N GLU A 918 -13.79 29.39 31.61
CA GLU A 918 -15.14 29.81 32.00
C GLU A 918 -15.65 29.01 33.20
N ALA A 919 -15.50 27.67 33.18
CA ALA A 919 -15.83 26.80 34.31
C ALA A 919 -15.04 27.15 35.57
N ALA A 920 -13.72 27.35 35.44
CA ALA A 920 -12.85 27.76 36.56
C ALA A 920 -13.20 29.15 37.13
N ALA A 921 -13.86 30.01 36.35
CA ALA A 921 -14.37 31.31 36.77
C ALA A 921 -15.81 31.26 37.36
N GLY A 922 -16.36 30.07 37.62
CA GLY A 922 -17.73 29.89 38.14
C GLY A 922 -18.82 29.85 37.08
N GLY A 923 -18.45 29.59 35.82
CA GLY A 923 -19.39 29.20 34.76
C GLY A 923 -19.85 27.75 34.91
N LEU A 924 -20.38 27.17 33.83
CA LEU A 924 -20.85 25.79 33.81
C LEU A 924 -19.68 24.78 33.92
N GLU A 925 -19.76 23.81 34.84
CA GLU A 925 -18.69 22.82 35.07
C GLU A 925 -18.47 21.86 33.88
N VAL A 926 -17.23 21.73 33.38
CA VAL A 926 -16.93 20.88 32.20
C VAL A 926 -17.29 19.41 32.47
N GLY A 927 -18.40 18.96 31.88
CA GLY A 927 -18.95 17.59 31.99
C GLY A 927 -19.80 17.23 30.77
N GLU A 928 -20.49 16.09 30.82
CA GLU A 928 -21.21 15.50 29.68
C GLU A 928 -22.37 16.34 29.11
N ASP A 929 -22.84 17.36 29.85
CA ASP A 929 -24.02 18.15 29.48
C ASP A 929 -23.78 19.68 29.46
N VAL A 930 -22.51 20.11 29.42
CA VAL A 930 -22.13 21.54 29.35
C VAL A 930 -21.76 21.97 27.93
N SER A 931 -22.35 23.09 27.51
CA SER A 931 -22.29 23.49 26.11
C SER A 931 -20.97 24.18 25.76
N LEU A 932 -20.30 23.64 24.74
CA LEU A 932 -19.11 24.23 24.13
C LEU A 932 -19.52 25.18 22.99
N ASP A 933 -20.39 26.14 23.29
CA ASP A 933 -21.00 27.04 22.29
C ASP A 933 -20.18 28.31 22.08
N PHE A 934 -19.84 28.59 20.83
CA PHE A 934 -19.14 29.80 20.36
C PHE A 934 -19.91 30.43 19.18
N ALA A 935 -19.60 31.67 18.83
CA ALA A 935 -20.11 32.29 17.61
C ALA A 935 -19.07 32.21 16.48
N LEU A 936 -19.49 31.73 15.31
CA LEU A 936 -18.81 31.98 14.04
C LEU A 936 -19.44 33.22 13.41
N VAL A 937 -18.64 34.24 13.09
CA VAL A 937 -19.12 35.55 12.58
C VAL A 937 -18.42 35.91 11.28
N LEU A 938 -19.18 36.20 10.23
CA LEU A 938 -18.73 36.72 8.94
C LEU A 938 -19.12 38.20 8.81
N ASN A 939 -18.33 38.97 8.07
CA ASN A 939 -18.80 40.22 7.48
C ASN A 939 -19.44 39.96 6.10
N ASP A 940 -20.13 40.98 5.58
CA ASP A 940 -20.72 41.03 4.24
C ASP A 940 -19.75 40.68 3.08
N ALA A 941 -18.44 40.93 3.23
CA ALA A 941 -17.45 40.52 2.24
C ALA A 941 -17.19 38.99 2.24
N GLY A 942 -16.90 38.41 3.42
CA GLY A 942 -16.73 36.96 3.56
C GLY A 942 -18.01 36.17 3.27
N ALA A 943 -19.17 36.73 3.59
CA ALA A 943 -20.47 36.14 3.26
C ALA A 943 -20.70 36.06 1.73
N ARG A 944 -20.24 37.04 0.95
CA ARG A 944 -20.27 37.01 -0.52
C ARG A 944 -19.27 36.02 -1.14
N GLU A 945 -18.15 35.72 -0.50
CA GLU A 945 -17.25 34.67 -0.99
C GLU A 945 -17.76 33.26 -0.63
N ALA A 946 -18.51 33.15 0.45
CA ALA A 946 -19.23 31.96 0.89
C ALA A 946 -20.67 31.89 0.32
N ASP A 947 -20.92 32.39 -0.89
CA ASP A 947 -22.24 32.62 -1.49
C ASP A 947 -23.17 31.39 -1.54
N LYS A 948 -22.62 30.17 -1.69
CA LYS A 948 -23.42 28.92 -1.65
C LYS A 948 -23.71 28.44 -0.23
N HIS A 949 -22.87 28.83 0.72
CA HIS A 949 -22.93 28.35 2.10
C HIS A 949 -23.85 29.21 2.96
N VAL A 950 -23.77 30.55 2.84
CA VAL A 950 -24.54 31.47 3.68
C VAL A 950 -26.06 31.30 3.49
N PRO A 951 -26.64 31.31 2.28
CA PRO A 951 -28.08 31.10 2.08
C PRO A 951 -28.54 29.74 2.58
N LEU A 952 -27.76 28.67 2.33
CA LEU A 952 -28.05 27.31 2.82
C LEU A 952 -28.14 27.25 4.35
N TYR A 953 -27.17 27.83 5.06
CA TYR A 953 -27.16 27.84 6.51
C TYR A 953 -28.21 28.78 7.11
N THR A 954 -28.54 29.89 6.44
CA THR A 954 -29.60 30.82 6.86
C THR A 954 -31.00 30.27 6.61
N GLN A 955 -31.25 29.60 5.49
CA GLN A 955 -32.51 28.89 5.22
C GLN A 955 -32.74 27.71 6.17
N LYS A 956 -31.66 27.12 6.69
CA LYS A 956 -31.70 26.12 7.79
C LYS A 956 -31.79 26.74 9.20
N GLY A 957 -31.76 28.08 9.34
CA GLY A 957 -31.81 28.77 10.64
C GLY A 957 -30.54 28.68 11.49
N LEU A 958 -29.45 28.15 10.94
CA LEU A 958 -28.17 27.92 11.63
C LEU A 958 -27.24 29.15 11.61
N LEU A 959 -27.48 30.08 10.69
CA LEU A 959 -26.74 31.32 10.48
C LEU A 959 -27.74 32.47 10.30
N ARG A 960 -27.63 33.54 11.08
CA ARG A 960 -28.56 34.70 11.03
C ARG A 960 -27.84 35.94 10.51
N GLU A 961 -28.59 36.83 9.88
CA GLU A 961 -28.14 38.12 9.35
C GLU A 961 -28.43 39.24 10.37
N PHE A 962 -27.51 40.21 10.51
CA PHE A 962 -27.60 41.34 11.42
C PHE A 962 -27.12 42.63 10.72
N ASP A 963 -27.87 43.73 10.87
CA ASP A 963 -27.55 45.01 10.25
C ASP A 963 -26.54 45.85 11.06
N THR A 964 -26.41 45.61 12.37
CA THR A 964 -25.50 46.37 13.25
C THR A 964 -24.70 45.49 14.22
N VAL A 965 -23.67 46.08 14.84
CA VAL A 965 -22.89 45.46 15.92
C VAL A 965 -23.75 45.31 17.19
N GLU A 966 -24.67 46.25 17.41
CA GLU A 966 -25.66 46.25 18.48
C GLU A 966 -26.60 45.03 18.37
N ASP A 967 -27.14 44.76 17.18
CA ASP A 967 -28.03 43.59 16.94
C ASP A 967 -27.27 42.26 17.11
N LEU A 968 -26.03 42.19 16.60
CA LEU A 968 -25.14 41.04 16.76
C LEU A 968 -24.82 40.78 18.24
N ALA A 969 -24.48 41.83 19.00
CA ALA A 969 -24.17 41.72 20.42
C ALA A 969 -25.39 41.30 21.25
N ALA A 970 -26.58 41.83 20.95
CA ALA A 970 -27.83 41.37 21.57
C ALA A 970 -28.09 39.88 21.31
N TRP A 971 -27.83 39.40 20.09
CA TRP A 971 -27.94 37.97 19.77
C TRP A 971 -26.92 37.09 20.51
N LEU A 972 -25.68 37.56 20.70
CA LEU A 972 -24.69 36.87 21.54
C LEU A 972 -25.20 36.78 22.99
N ASP A 973 -25.75 37.86 23.53
CA ASP A 973 -26.29 37.88 24.89
C ASP A 973 -27.48 36.91 25.05
N ASP A 974 -28.45 36.92 24.13
CA ASP A 974 -29.65 36.08 24.18
C ASP A 974 -29.37 34.58 23.94
N GLU A 975 -28.53 34.22 22.96
CA GLU A 975 -28.37 32.82 22.53
C GLU A 975 -27.17 32.10 23.13
N LEU A 976 -26.11 32.84 23.49
CA LEU A 976 -24.88 32.28 24.10
C LEU A 976 -24.74 32.63 25.58
N ARG A 977 -24.96 33.91 25.95
CA ARG A 977 -24.70 34.39 27.33
C ARG A 977 -25.86 34.20 28.30
N ALA A 978 -27.09 33.96 27.83
CA ALA A 978 -28.21 33.52 28.67
C ALA A 978 -27.96 32.17 29.40
N LYS A 979 -26.83 31.51 29.11
CA LYS A 979 -26.33 30.27 29.75
C LYS A 979 -25.05 30.50 30.60
N ASP A 980 -24.52 31.72 30.65
CA ASP A 980 -23.32 32.08 31.40
C ASP A 980 -23.64 32.29 32.89
N MET A 981 -23.23 31.33 33.72
CA MET A 981 -23.54 31.30 35.15
C MET A 981 -22.60 32.15 36.03
N ARG A 982 -21.59 32.83 35.47
CA ARG A 982 -20.56 33.56 36.24
C ARG A 982 -21.10 34.74 37.07
N GLY A 983 -22.37 35.13 36.89
CA GLY A 983 -22.99 36.30 37.55
C GLY A 983 -22.38 37.64 37.13
N HIS A 984 -21.52 37.65 36.10
CA HIS A 984 -20.78 38.81 35.62
C HIS A 984 -21.63 39.67 34.67
N HIS A 985 -22.76 40.20 35.18
CA HIS A 985 -23.66 41.16 34.51
C HIS A 985 -23.04 42.58 34.37
N ALA A 986 -21.73 42.68 34.16
CA ALA A 986 -20.97 43.93 34.24
C ALA A 986 -20.13 44.26 32.99
N ALA A 987 -19.94 43.30 32.07
CA ALA A 987 -19.22 43.53 30.81
C ALA A 987 -20.20 43.82 29.67
N ASP A 988 -20.03 44.99 29.04
CA ASP A 988 -20.79 45.48 27.88
C ASP A 988 -20.37 44.72 26.60
N THR A 989 -21.28 43.90 26.08
CA THR A 989 -21.08 43.07 24.89
C THR A 989 -20.92 43.90 23.63
N VAL A 990 -21.68 45.00 23.50
CA VAL A 990 -21.61 45.91 22.35
C VAL A 990 -20.23 46.56 22.30
N ALA A 991 -19.74 47.07 23.43
CA ALA A 991 -18.40 47.62 23.53
C ALA A 991 -17.32 46.55 23.28
N THR A 992 -17.50 45.32 23.77
CA THR A 992 -16.50 44.25 23.63
C THR A 992 -16.39 43.72 22.20
N VAL A 993 -17.51 43.47 21.52
CA VAL A 993 -17.52 43.10 20.09
C VAL A 993 -16.95 44.25 19.25
N ARG A 994 -17.39 45.50 19.51
CA ARG A 994 -16.92 46.69 18.78
C ARG A 994 -15.42 46.90 18.94
N ALA A 995 -14.86 46.68 20.13
CA ALA A 995 -13.42 46.75 20.39
C ALA A 995 -12.67 45.61 19.68
N THR A 996 -13.18 44.37 19.76
CA THR A 996 -12.58 43.18 19.12
C THR A 996 -12.48 43.35 17.60
N LEU A 997 -13.56 43.79 16.94
CA LEU A 997 -13.56 44.02 15.49
C LEU A 997 -12.67 45.21 15.09
N ALA A 998 -12.68 46.30 15.88
CA ALA A 998 -11.81 47.45 15.62
C ALA A 998 -10.31 47.13 15.79
N ALA A 999 -9.96 46.26 16.73
CA ALA A 999 -8.59 45.77 16.91
C ALA A 999 -8.15 44.89 15.73
N TYR A 1000 -9.00 43.94 15.33
CA TYR A 1000 -8.76 43.09 14.15
C TYR A 1000 -8.52 43.93 12.88
N ASP A 1001 -9.38 44.91 12.62
CA ASP A 1001 -9.27 45.79 11.45
C ASP A 1001 -8.02 46.70 11.51
N ALA A 1002 -7.60 47.12 12.70
CA ALA A 1002 -6.38 47.90 12.88
C ALA A 1002 -5.11 47.06 12.58
N VAL A 1003 -5.06 45.82 13.07
CA VAL A 1003 -3.95 44.87 12.81
C VAL A 1003 -3.90 44.50 11.32
N ALA A 1004 -5.04 44.10 10.74
CA ALA A 1004 -5.15 43.75 9.32
C ALA A 1004 -4.66 44.89 8.41
N LYS A 1005 -4.93 46.15 8.80
CA LYS A 1005 -4.47 47.34 8.09
C LYS A 1005 -3.00 47.68 8.33
N SER A 1006 -2.44 47.41 9.51
CA SER A 1006 -1.01 47.68 9.78
C SER A 1006 -0.06 46.67 9.14
N GLY A 1007 -0.50 45.41 9.02
CA GLY A 1007 0.30 44.29 8.56
C GLY A 1007 1.26 43.76 9.63
N GLY A 1008 1.23 42.44 9.84
CA GLY A 1008 2.02 41.76 10.88
C GLY A 1008 1.19 40.70 11.61
N PRO A 1009 1.78 39.96 12.58
CA PRO A 1009 1.04 39.04 13.41
C PRO A 1009 0.13 39.79 14.41
N ASP A 1010 -1.08 39.28 14.58
CA ASP A 1010 -2.04 39.71 15.59
C ASP A 1010 -1.48 39.46 17.01
N PRO A 1011 -1.49 40.45 17.92
CA PRO A 1011 -0.82 40.35 19.22
C PRO A 1011 -1.54 39.44 20.23
N GLU A 1012 -2.81 39.07 20.00
CA GLU A 1012 -3.60 38.21 20.89
C GLU A 1012 -3.64 36.76 20.39
N THR A 1013 -3.59 36.57 19.06
CA THR A 1013 -3.85 35.28 18.40
C THR A 1013 -2.71 34.79 17.49
N ASN A 1014 -1.68 35.62 17.25
CA ASN A 1014 -0.57 35.40 16.31
C ASN A 1014 -1.00 35.15 14.85
N LYS A 1015 -2.25 35.48 14.51
CA LYS A 1015 -2.82 35.41 13.16
C LYS A 1015 -2.08 36.33 12.19
N THR A 1016 -1.78 35.84 10.99
CA THR A 1016 -1.03 36.60 9.96
C THR A 1016 -1.80 36.83 8.66
N PHE A 1017 -2.93 36.12 8.45
CA PHE A 1017 -3.76 36.20 7.25
C PHE A 1017 -5.17 36.68 7.60
N PHE A 1018 -5.51 37.88 7.10
CA PHE A 1018 -6.70 38.67 7.46
C PHE A 1018 -7.64 38.84 6.27
N HIS A 1019 -8.06 37.73 5.67
CA HIS A 1019 -8.86 37.74 4.45
C HIS A 1019 -10.21 38.44 4.64
N ASN A 1020 -10.69 39.12 3.60
CA ASN A 1020 -11.91 39.94 3.57
C ASN A 1020 -12.07 41.00 4.68
N ALA A 1021 -11.00 41.36 5.40
CA ALA A 1021 -10.99 42.54 6.29
C ALA A 1021 -11.10 43.85 5.47
N PRO A 1022 -11.68 44.94 6.03
CA PRO A 1022 -12.15 45.10 7.42
C PRO A 1022 -13.56 44.56 7.68
N PHE A 1023 -13.88 44.31 8.94
CA PHE A 1023 -15.22 43.96 9.44
C PHE A 1023 -16.10 45.18 9.65
N LEU A 1024 -15.57 46.31 10.16
CA LEU A 1024 -16.34 47.51 10.46
C LEU A 1024 -16.54 48.42 9.24
N VAL A 1025 -17.26 47.90 8.24
CA VAL A 1025 -17.62 48.64 7.01
C VAL A 1025 -18.93 49.41 7.22
N PRO A 1026 -19.04 50.71 6.84
CA PRO A 1026 -20.31 51.44 6.86
C PRO A 1026 -21.37 50.75 5.99
N SER A 1027 -22.54 50.46 6.58
CA SER A 1027 -23.62 49.66 5.96
C SER A 1027 -23.24 48.22 5.57
N GLY A 1028 -22.12 47.69 6.07
CA GLY A 1028 -21.80 46.26 5.99
C GLY A 1028 -22.59 45.46 7.02
N LYS A 1029 -23.12 44.32 6.60
CA LYS A 1029 -23.87 43.38 7.45
C LYS A 1029 -22.94 42.36 8.13
N PHE A 1030 -23.45 41.73 9.18
CA PHE A 1030 -22.83 40.58 9.84
C PHE A 1030 -23.68 39.33 9.66
N TYR A 1031 -23.04 38.17 9.56
CA TYR A 1031 -23.71 36.87 9.57
C TYR A 1031 -23.13 36.01 10.68
N ALA A 1032 -23.94 35.64 11.68
CA ALA A 1032 -23.47 34.90 12.85
C ALA A 1032 -24.26 33.63 13.12
N GLY A 1033 -23.56 32.59 13.56
CA GLY A 1033 -24.14 31.27 13.81
C GLY A 1033 -23.43 30.56 14.96
N ARG A 1034 -24.21 29.79 15.73
CA ARG A 1034 -23.75 29.09 16.93
C ARG A 1034 -23.04 27.80 16.54
N VAL A 1035 -21.79 27.64 16.99
CA VAL A 1035 -20.91 26.52 16.62
C VAL A 1035 -20.29 25.84 17.83
N THR A 1036 -19.98 24.55 17.71
CA THR A 1036 -19.38 23.71 18.75
C THR A 1036 -18.40 22.68 18.16
N PRO A 1037 -17.41 22.17 18.92
CA PRO A 1037 -16.51 21.11 18.45
C PRO A 1037 -17.23 19.77 18.25
N VAL A 1038 -16.92 19.08 17.16
CA VAL A 1038 -17.63 17.86 16.70
C VAL A 1038 -16.68 16.82 16.12
N VAL A 1039 -16.90 15.52 16.37
CA VAL A 1039 -16.21 14.43 15.67
C VAL A 1039 -16.47 14.53 14.17
N HIS A 1040 -15.40 14.52 13.38
CA HIS A 1040 -15.51 14.79 11.95
C HIS A 1040 -14.80 13.77 11.08
N TYR A 1041 -13.65 13.23 11.51
CA TYR A 1041 -12.83 12.40 10.63
C TYR A 1041 -11.96 11.41 11.41
N THR A 1042 -11.73 10.22 10.85
CA THR A 1042 -10.77 9.23 11.40
C THR A 1042 -9.51 9.20 10.53
N MET A 1043 -8.37 9.66 11.06
CA MET A 1043 -7.07 9.60 10.35
C MET A 1043 -6.35 8.28 10.58
N GLY A 1044 -6.68 7.59 11.66
CA GLY A 1044 -6.37 6.18 11.83
C GLY A 1044 -7.30 5.31 10.98
N GLY A 1045 -6.76 4.22 10.47
CA GLY A 1045 -7.47 3.30 9.58
C GLY A 1045 -6.68 2.02 9.31
N VAL A 1046 -7.09 1.30 8.28
CA VAL A 1046 -6.36 0.15 7.74
C VAL A 1046 -5.02 0.63 7.16
N ARG A 1047 -3.90 -0.02 7.52
CA ARG A 1047 -2.61 0.30 6.90
C ARG A 1047 -2.56 -0.28 5.49
N VAL A 1048 -2.09 0.51 4.54
CA VAL A 1048 -1.80 0.10 3.16
C VAL A 1048 -0.33 0.35 2.82
N ASP A 1049 0.12 -0.12 1.66
CA ASP A 1049 1.29 0.45 0.99
C ASP A 1049 0.90 1.58 0.02
N ASN A 1050 1.87 2.21 -0.64
CA ASN A 1050 1.63 3.30 -1.59
C ASN A 1050 0.84 2.89 -2.87
N LEU A 1051 0.48 1.61 -3.04
CA LEU A 1051 -0.43 1.12 -4.08
C LEU A 1051 -1.84 0.80 -3.53
N GLY A 1052 -2.09 1.12 -2.26
CA GLY A 1052 -3.35 0.88 -1.58
C GLY A 1052 -3.61 -0.60 -1.24
N ARG A 1053 -2.58 -1.46 -1.28
CA ARG A 1053 -2.71 -2.89 -0.94
C ARG A 1053 -2.70 -3.04 0.58
N VAL A 1054 -3.71 -3.71 1.13
CA VAL A 1054 -3.94 -3.77 2.59
C VAL A 1054 -2.83 -4.56 3.28
N VAL A 1055 -2.11 -3.95 4.24
CA VAL A 1055 -1.06 -4.63 5.02
C VAL A 1055 -1.68 -5.58 6.05
N ARG A 1056 -1.06 -6.74 6.27
CA ARG A 1056 -1.46 -7.77 7.23
C ARG A 1056 -0.91 -7.50 8.63
N GLU A 1057 -1.71 -7.79 9.65
CA GLU A 1057 -1.29 -7.71 11.05
C GLU A 1057 -0.18 -8.74 11.36
N GLY A 1058 0.82 -8.35 12.16
CA GLY A 1058 2.01 -9.15 12.45
C GLY A 1058 3.34 -8.50 12.05
N GLY A 1059 3.32 -7.34 11.40
CA GLY A 1059 4.49 -6.45 11.27
C GLY A 1059 5.56 -6.88 10.25
N ASP A 1060 5.32 -7.90 9.43
CA ASP A 1060 6.24 -8.35 8.38
C ASP A 1060 6.12 -7.57 7.06
N GLY A 1061 5.21 -6.59 6.99
CA GLY A 1061 4.93 -5.79 5.80
C GLY A 1061 4.22 -6.54 4.67
N SER A 1062 3.84 -7.80 4.85
CA SER A 1062 3.10 -8.54 3.82
C SER A 1062 1.69 -7.99 3.65
N VAL A 1063 1.23 -7.78 2.41
CA VAL A 1063 -0.14 -7.33 2.14
C VAL A 1063 -1.14 -8.49 2.16
N ILE A 1064 -2.43 -8.26 2.07
CA ILE A 1064 -3.47 -9.28 1.91
C ILE A 1064 -3.76 -9.42 0.40
N PRO A 1065 -3.50 -10.58 -0.22
CA PRO A 1065 -3.54 -10.69 -1.67
C PRO A 1065 -4.98 -10.56 -2.20
N GLY A 1066 -5.15 -9.69 -3.20
CA GLY A 1066 -6.48 -9.31 -3.72
C GLY A 1066 -7.28 -8.37 -2.83
N LEU A 1067 -6.73 -7.82 -1.74
CA LEU A 1067 -7.41 -6.84 -0.90
C LEU A 1067 -6.76 -5.45 -0.97
N TYR A 1068 -7.56 -4.48 -1.36
CA TYR A 1068 -7.17 -3.08 -1.57
C TYR A 1068 -8.03 -2.14 -0.73
N ALA A 1069 -7.55 -0.94 -0.46
CA ALA A 1069 -8.25 0.08 0.31
C ALA A 1069 -7.92 1.52 -0.13
N ALA A 1070 -8.89 2.43 -0.07
CA ALA A 1070 -8.73 3.84 -0.42
C ALA A 1070 -9.72 4.78 0.30
N GLY A 1071 -9.37 6.07 0.42
CA GLY A 1071 -10.13 7.08 1.17
C GLY A 1071 -10.02 6.90 2.69
N GLU A 1072 -10.92 7.50 3.48
CA GLU A 1072 -10.94 7.51 4.97
C GLU A 1072 -10.92 6.11 5.65
N LEU A 1073 -10.91 5.01 4.88
CA LEU A 1073 -10.63 3.68 5.40
C LEU A 1073 -9.12 3.41 5.61
N ILE A 1074 -8.23 4.16 4.96
CA ILE A 1074 -6.77 4.00 5.15
C ILE A 1074 -6.23 4.95 6.22
N GLY A 1075 -5.20 4.50 6.94
CA GLY A 1075 -4.39 5.36 7.81
C GLY A 1075 -3.03 5.67 7.19
N GLY A 1076 -2.23 6.54 7.82
CA GLY A 1076 -0.88 6.89 7.36
C GLY A 1076 -0.78 8.09 6.40
N VAL A 1077 -1.91 8.73 6.10
CA VAL A 1077 -2.01 9.87 5.16
C VAL A 1077 -1.95 11.23 5.88
N HIS A 1078 -2.34 11.31 7.15
CA HIS A 1078 -2.56 12.60 7.86
C HIS A 1078 -1.96 12.68 9.27
N GLY A 1079 -1.33 11.63 9.78
CA GLY A 1079 -0.86 11.55 11.18
C GLY A 1079 -1.94 11.95 12.20
N ARG A 1080 -1.56 12.84 13.14
CA ARG A 1080 -2.43 13.27 14.25
C ARG A 1080 -3.50 14.29 13.88
N ASN A 1081 -3.37 15.03 12.76
CA ASN A 1081 -4.38 15.99 12.32
C ASN A 1081 -4.39 16.19 10.79
N ARG A 1082 -5.57 16.05 10.17
CA ARG A 1082 -5.81 16.30 8.74
C ARG A 1082 -6.10 17.77 8.42
N LEU A 1083 -5.53 18.28 7.33
CA LEU A 1083 -5.87 19.60 6.75
C LEU A 1083 -7.27 19.67 6.10
N GLY A 1084 -7.84 20.87 6.00
CA GLY A 1084 -9.07 21.10 5.24
C GLY A 1084 -8.88 20.75 3.76
N GLY A 1085 -9.79 19.98 3.15
CA GLY A 1085 -9.73 19.58 1.74
C GLY A 1085 -8.96 18.28 1.45
N ASN A 1086 -7.98 17.89 2.26
CA ASN A 1086 -7.16 16.68 2.04
C ASN A 1086 -7.98 15.38 1.90
N ALA A 1087 -9.14 15.25 2.56
CA ALA A 1087 -9.96 14.03 2.50
C ALA A 1087 -10.51 13.73 1.10
N LEU A 1088 -10.83 14.77 0.32
CA LEU A 1088 -11.25 14.58 -1.08
C LEU A 1088 -10.04 14.27 -1.96
N THR A 1089 -8.88 14.88 -1.66
CA THR A 1089 -7.62 14.64 -2.36
C THR A 1089 -7.19 13.20 -2.22
N GLU A 1090 -7.17 12.67 -0.99
CA GLU A 1090 -6.88 11.28 -0.67
C GLU A 1090 -7.85 10.31 -1.34
N CYS A 1091 -9.16 10.57 -1.27
CA CYS A 1091 -10.15 9.74 -1.93
C CYS A 1091 -9.91 9.67 -3.44
N ALA A 1092 -9.60 10.80 -4.09
CA ALA A 1092 -9.35 10.82 -5.53
C ALA A 1092 -7.96 10.23 -5.90
N VAL A 1093 -6.90 10.59 -5.17
CA VAL A 1093 -5.52 10.11 -5.43
C VAL A 1093 -5.42 8.61 -5.20
N PHE A 1094 -5.77 8.11 -4.01
CA PHE A 1094 -5.69 6.67 -3.72
C PHE A 1094 -6.78 5.88 -4.44
N GLY A 1095 -7.92 6.50 -4.78
CA GLY A 1095 -8.90 5.93 -5.70
C GLY A 1095 -8.32 5.67 -7.09
N ARG A 1096 -7.60 6.64 -7.68
CA ARG A 1096 -6.93 6.49 -8.98
C ARG A 1096 -5.79 5.47 -8.91
N ILE A 1097 -4.96 5.52 -7.87
CA ILE A 1097 -3.84 4.57 -7.68
C ILE A 1097 -4.37 3.13 -7.57
N VAL A 1098 -5.33 2.87 -6.67
CA VAL A 1098 -5.91 1.53 -6.51
C VAL A 1098 -6.61 1.07 -7.79
N GLY A 1099 -7.41 1.94 -8.42
CA GLY A 1099 -8.07 1.65 -9.69
C GLY A 1099 -7.10 1.43 -10.87
N GLY A 1100 -5.85 1.89 -10.74
CA GLY A 1100 -4.73 1.63 -11.65
C GLY A 1100 -3.96 0.35 -11.35
N ASP A 1101 -3.78 -0.04 -10.08
CA ASP A 1101 -3.07 -1.27 -9.70
C ASP A 1101 -3.94 -2.54 -9.82
N VAL A 1102 -5.23 -2.46 -9.48
CA VAL A 1102 -6.11 -3.66 -9.45
C VAL A 1102 -6.05 -4.46 -10.76
N PRO A 1103 -5.84 -5.79 -10.70
CA PRO A 1103 -5.83 -6.63 -11.90
C PRO A 1103 -7.20 -6.66 -12.60
N VAL A 1104 -7.23 -6.20 -13.86
CA VAL A 1104 -8.39 -6.30 -14.75
C VAL A 1104 -8.12 -7.29 -15.88
N ALA A 1105 -9.15 -7.98 -16.36
CA ALA A 1105 -9.01 -8.92 -17.47
C ALA A 1105 -8.96 -8.15 -18.81
N SER A 1106 -7.83 -8.23 -19.52
CA SER A 1106 -7.67 -7.60 -20.84
C SER A 1106 -8.57 -8.25 -21.89
N SER A 1107 -9.79 -7.73 -22.03
CA SER A 1107 -10.72 -8.11 -23.08
C SER A 1107 -10.71 -7.07 -24.20
N SER A 1108 -10.54 -7.51 -25.43
CA SER A 1108 -10.53 -6.66 -26.61
C SER A 1108 -11.95 -6.20 -26.97
N PHE A 1109 -12.44 -5.15 -26.31
CA PHE A 1109 -13.64 -4.47 -26.75
C PHE A 1109 -13.40 -3.84 -28.13
N VAL A 1110 -14.11 -4.36 -29.12
CA VAL A 1110 -14.06 -3.88 -30.51
C VAL A 1110 -14.64 -2.47 -30.57
N ASP A 1111 -13.96 -1.57 -31.28
CA ASP A 1111 -14.43 -0.21 -31.53
C ASP A 1111 -15.76 -0.23 -32.33
N ALA A 1112 -16.85 -0.08 -31.60
CA ALA A 1112 -18.21 -0.03 -32.13
C ALA A 1112 -18.54 1.39 -32.62
N GLY A 1113 -17.89 1.79 -33.72
CA GLY A 1113 -18.04 3.11 -34.33
C GLY A 1113 -19.50 3.53 -34.54
N GLY A 1114 -19.76 4.84 -34.37
CA GLY A 1114 -21.10 5.39 -34.13
C GLY A 1114 -22.19 4.98 -35.13
N GLY A 1115 -23.21 4.28 -34.62
CA GLY A 1115 -24.48 4.01 -35.30
C GLY A 1115 -25.66 4.48 -34.45
N ALA A 1116 -26.69 5.05 -35.09
CA ALA A 1116 -27.87 5.57 -34.39
C ALA A 1116 -28.69 4.45 -33.72
N ALA A 1117 -29.21 4.73 -32.53
CA ALA A 1117 -29.78 3.71 -31.64
C ALA A 1117 -31.14 3.14 -32.10
N PRO A 1118 -31.36 1.83 -31.97
CA PRO A 1118 -32.68 1.25 -31.74
C PRO A 1118 -33.00 1.28 -30.23
N THR A 1119 -34.05 2.00 -29.84
CA THR A 1119 -34.45 2.12 -28.42
C THR A 1119 -35.08 0.84 -27.88
N ALA A 1120 -34.50 0.25 -26.84
CA ALA A 1120 -35.25 -0.60 -25.92
C ALA A 1120 -36.25 0.25 -25.13
N ALA A 1121 -37.39 -0.33 -24.73
CA ALA A 1121 -38.52 0.43 -24.21
C ALA A 1121 -38.22 1.08 -22.84
N ALA A 1122 -38.50 2.38 -22.74
CA ALA A 1122 -38.57 3.10 -21.48
C ALA A 1122 -39.78 2.63 -20.63
N PRO A 1123 -39.81 2.91 -19.31
CA PRO A 1123 -41.07 2.92 -18.56
C PRO A 1123 -42.11 3.81 -19.26
N ALA A 1124 -43.40 3.52 -19.04
CA ALA A 1124 -44.48 4.19 -19.75
C ALA A 1124 -44.51 5.69 -19.41
N ARG A 1125 -44.07 6.54 -20.35
CA ARG A 1125 -43.98 8.00 -20.20
C ARG A 1125 -45.29 8.57 -19.69
N THR A 1126 -45.26 9.16 -18.50
CA THR A 1126 -46.34 9.99 -17.98
C THR A 1126 -46.61 11.13 -18.96
N ALA A 1127 -47.89 11.35 -19.29
CA ALA A 1127 -48.25 12.38 -20.25
C ALA A 1127 -48.08 13.76 -19.60
N ARG A 1128 -47.10 14.55 -20.09
CA ARG A 1128 -46.89 15.93 -19.63
C ARG A 1128 -48.20 16.71 -19.70
N ARG A 1129 -48.59 17.30 -18.57
CA ARG A 1129 -49.84 18.03 -18.40
C ARG A 1129 -49.68 19.16 -17.39
N ASP A 1130 -50.50 20.18 -17.51
CA ASP A 1130 -50.59 21.25 -16.53
C ASP A 1130 -50.99 20.67 -15.17
N VAL A 1131 -50.33 21.11 -14.09
CA VAL A 1131 -50.59 20.72 -12.70
C VAL A 1131 -50.96 21.97 -11.91
N THR A 1132 -52.11 22.00 -11.24
CA THR A 1132 -52.51 23.19 -10.45
C THR A 1132 -51.89 23.15 -9.05
N ARG A 1133 -51.87 24.30 -8.37
CA ARG A 1133 -51.42 24.40 -6.96
C ARG A 1133 -52.23 23.50 -6.02
N GLU A 1134 -53.55 23.39 -6.20
CA GLU A 1134 -54.41 22.49 -5.41
C GLU A 1134 -54.13 21.02 -5.67
N GLU A 1135 -53.68 20.66 -6.86
CA GLU A 1135 -53.26 19.30 -7.16
C GLU A 1135 -51.90 19.01 -6.51
N LEU A 1136 -50.88 19.83 -6.81
CA LEU A 1136 -49.54 19.73 -6.23
C LEU A 1136 -49.60 19.56 -4.70
N SER A 1137 -50.39 20.38 -3.99
CA SER A 1137 -50.54 20.35 -2.52
C SER A 1137 -51.03 19.03 -1.89
N ARG A 1138 -51.45 18.05 -2.70
CA ARG A 1138 -51.86 16.70 -2.28
C ARG A 1138 -50.69 15.72 -2.22
N HIS A 1139 -49.66 15.96 -3.02
CA HIS A 1139 -48.51 15.07 -3.19
C HIS A 1139 -47.40 15.43 -2.20
N LYS A 1140 -47.61 15.07 -0.92
CA LYS A 1140 -46.77 15.45 0.23
C LYS A 1140 -46.52 14.32 1.25
N SER A 1141 -46.60 13.06 0.83
CA SER A 1141 -46.36 11.89 1.68
C SER A 1141 -45.36 10.92 1.05
N GLU A 1142 -44.91 9.91 1.80
CA GLU A 1142 -43.94 8.92 1.32
C GLU A 1142 -44.46 8.11 0.13
N GLU A 1143 -45.77 7.93 0.02
CA GLU A 1143 -46.43 7.24 -1.09
C GLU A 1143 -46.76 8.17 -2.28
N SER A 1144 -46.58 9.49 -2.13
CA SER A 1144 -46.77 10.46 -3.21
C SER A 1144 -46.18 11.83 -2.85
N CYS A 1145 -45.02 12.18 -3.41
CA CYS A 1145 -44.30 13.43 -3.14
C CYS A 1145 -43.91 14.13 -4.44
N TRP A 1146 -44.59 15.22 -4.79
CA TRP A 1146 -44.28 16.05 -5.95
C TRP A 1146 -43.80 17.43 -5.49
N VAL A 1147 -42.83 18.02 -6.19
CA VAL A 1147 -42.29 19.35 -5.87
C VAL A 1147 -42.17 20.16 -7.16
N ALA A 1148 -42.57 21.43 -7.13
CA ALA A 1148 -42.33 22.33 -8.24
C ALA A 1148 -40.92 22.94 -8.16
N VAL A 1149 -40.18 22.95 -9.26
CA VAL A 1149 -38.83 23.52 -9.36
C VAL A 1149 -38.71 24.27 -10.69
N TYR A 1150 -38.33 25.56 -10.63
CA TYR A 1150 -38.30 26.50 -11.76
C TYR A 1150 -39.63 26.62 -12.55
N GLY A 1151 -40.77 26.33 -11.91
CA GLY A 1151 -42.10 26.36 -12.54
C GLY A 1151 -42.55 25.05 -13.21
N GLU A 1152 -41.77 23.98 -13.12
CA GLU A 1152 -42.11 22.63 -13.59
C GLU A 1152 -42.32 21.71 -12.38
N VAL A 1153 -43.34 20.84 -12.41
CA VAL A 1153 -43.62 19.87 -11.34
C VAL A 1153 -42.89 18.57 -11.62
N TYR A 1154 -42.15 18.07 -10.63
CA TYR A 1154 -41.44 16.80 -10.68
C TYR A 1154 -42.02 15.83 -9.64
N ASP A 1155 -42.15 14.56 -10.03
CA ASP A 1155 -42.47 13.48 -9.10
C ASP A 1155 -41.17 12.93 -8.50
N PHE A 1156 -41.00 13.07 -7.19
CA PHE A 1156 -39.83 12.57 -6.47
C PHE A 1156 -40.16 11.36 -5.59
N THR A 1157 -41.36 10.77 -5.69
CA THR A 1157 -41.84 9.67 -4.83
C THR A 1157 -40.87 8.50 -4.77
N ASP A 1158 -40.50 7.94 -5.92
CA ASP A 1158 -39.54 6.82 -6.00
C ASP A 1158 -38.11 7.23 -5.60
N PHE A 1159 -37.79 8.53 -5.71
CA PHE A 1159 -36.46 9.09 -5.39
C PHE A 1159 -36.31 9.44 -3.90
N LEU A 1160 -37.39 9.51 -3.11
CA LEU A 1160 -37.34 9.78 -1.66
C LEU A 1160 -36.35 8.85 -0.92
N ASP A 1161 -36.38 7.56 -1.26
CA ASP A 1161 -35.57 6.49 -0.65
C ASP A 1161 -34.17 6.37 -1.29
N GLU A 1162 -33.84 7.24 -2.26
CA GLU A 1162 -32.53 7.39 -2.90
C GLU A 1162 -31.95 8.83 -2.77
N HIS A 1163 -32.68 9.75 -2.13
CA HIS A 1163 -32.18 11.10 -1.90
C HIS A 1163 -31.10 11.10 -0.80
N PRO A 1164 -29.89 11.66 -1.03
CA PRO A 1164 -28.79 11.59 -0.07
C PRO A 1164 -29.06 12.16 1.32
N ALA A 1165 -29.91 13.20 1.40
CA ALA A 1165 -30.33 13.79 2.68
C ALA A 1165 -31.47 13.02 3.37
N GLY A 1166 -31.89 11.88 2.81
CA GLY A 1166 -33.09 11.14 3.18
C GLY A 1166 -34.37 11.76 2.61
N ALA A 1167 -35.45 10.96 2.68
CA ALA A 1167 -36.79 11.33 2.22
C ALA A 1167 -37.31 12.62 2.87
N GLU A 1168 -37.10 12.79 4.18
CA GLU A 1168 -37.55 13.95 4.98
C GLU A 1168 -37.16 15.30 4.35
N ALA A 1169 -35.98 15.37 3.73
CA ALA A 1169 -35.47 16.59 3.12
C ALA A 1169 -36.24 17.02 1.86
N ILE A 1170 -36.86 16.09 1.13
CA ILE A 1170 -37.79 16.39 0.02
C ILE A 1170 -39.21 16.52 0.56
N LEU A 1171 -39.67 15.60 1.42
CA LEU A 1171 -41.02 15.57 2.00
C LEU A 1171 -41.42 16.89 2.66
N LYS A 1172 -40.48 17.59 3.31
CA LYS A 1172 -40.70 18.94 3.89
C LYS A 1172 -41.22 19.97 2.87
N TYR A 1173 -40.91 19.77 1.59
CA TYR A 1173 -41.33 20.62 0.47
C TYR A 1173 -42.34 19.90 -0.46
N GLY A 1174 -42.76 18.68 -0.11
CA GLY A 1174 -43.79 17.94 -0.83
C GLY A 1174 -45.07 18.76 -0.95
N GLY A 1175 -45.56 18.89 -2.18
CA GLY A 1175 -46.70 19.70 -2.55
C GLY A 1175 -46.49 21.21 -2.53
N THR A 1176 -45.24 21.67 -2.66
CA THR A 1176 -44.88 23.10 -2.68
C THR A 1176 -43.89 23.44 -3.81
N ASP A 1177 -43.58 24.74 -3.97
CA ASP A 1177 -42.47 25.21 -4.80
C ASP A 1177 -41.16 25.14 -4.01
N GLY A 1178 -40.28 24.23 -4.44
CA GLY A 1178 -38.97 23.98 -3.85
C GLY A 1178 -37.82 24.73 -4.53
N THR A 1179 -38.08 25.61 -5.50
CA THR A 1179 -37.01 26.26 -6.31
C THR A 1179 -35.92 26.89 -5.45
N ALA A 1180 -36.31 27.66 -4.42
CA ALA A 1180 -35.36 28.37 -3.56
C ALA A 1180 -34.56 27.48 -2.57
N ILE A 1181 -35.02 26.25 -2.26
CA ILE A 1181 -34.22 25.27 -1.52
C ILE A 1181 -33.36 24.45 -2.51
N PHE A 1182 -33.86 24.20 -3.73
CA PHE A 1182 -33.10 23.53 -4.78
C PHE A 1182 -31.86 24.34 -5.19
N ASP A 1183 -32.01 25.61 -5.56
CA ASP A 1183 -30.88 26.51 -5.92
C ASP A 1183 -29.81 26.67 -4.81
N SER A 1184 -30.17 26.42 -3.54
CA SER A 1184 -29.25 26.54 -2.40
C SER A 1184 -28.42 25.28 -2.10
N VAL A 1185 -28.74 24.14 -2.72
CA VAL A 1185 -28.06 22.84 -2.51
C VAL A 1185 -27.61 22.21 -3.82
N HIS A 1186 -28.34 22.44 -4.91
CA HIS A 1186 -28.25 21.73 -6.18
C HIS A 1186 -28.06 22.68 -7.38
N SER A 1187 -27.30 22.25 -8.38
CA SER A 1187 -27.30 22.84 -9.71
C SER A 1187 -28.53 22.41 -10.51
N ARG A 1188 -29.04 23.31 -11.36
CA ARG A 1188 -30.23 23.07 -12.22
C ARG A 1188 -30.13 21.79 -13.04
N ASP A 1189 -28.93 21.48 -13.53
CA ASP A 1189 -28.62 20.35 -14.41
C ASP A 1189 -28.89 18.98 -13.76
N MET A 1190 -29.06 18.90 -12.42
CA MET A 1190 -29.54 17.69 -11.74
C MET A 1190 -31.01 17.35 -12.04
N LEU A 1191 -31.78 18.26 -12.63
CA LEU A 1191 -33.15 17.97 -13.10
C LEU A 1191 -33.18 17.29 -14.47
N ASP A 1192 -32.07 17.24 -15.21
CA ASP A 1192 -32.00 16.62 -16.55
C ASP A 1192 -32.27 15.10 -16.51
N ASP A 1193 -32.03 14.48 -15.35
CA ASP A 1193 -32.25 13.05 -15.12
C ASP A 1193 -33.69 12.74 -14.63
N PHE A 1194 -34.60 13.74 -14.55
CA PHE A 1194 -36.01 13.60 -14.12
C PHE A 1194 -37.02 14.10 -15.18
N ASP A 1195 -37.96 13.23 -15.61
CA ASP A 1195 -39.09 13.63 -16.45
C ASP A 1195 -40.10 14.49 -15.64
N ALA A 1196 -40.25 15.77 -15.99
CA ALA A 1196 -41.24 16.66 -15.37
C ALA A 1196 -42.67 16.22 -15.71
N VAL A 1197 -43.54 16.14 -14.69
CA VAL A 1197 -45.00 15.89 -14.80
C VAL A 1197 -45.67 16.95 -15.68
N GLY A 1198 -45.15 18.19 -15.62
CA GLY A 1198 -45.52 19.30 -16.48
C GLY A 1198 -45.53 20.64 -15.72
N PRO A 1199 -45.91 21.75 -16.37
CA PRO A 1199 -45.80 23.08 -15.79
C PRO A 1199 -46.75 23.24 -14.60
N LEU A 1200 -46.27 23.91 -13.56
CA LEU A 1200 -47.11 24.42 -12.48
C LEU A 1200 -47.92 25.60 -13.01
N VAL A 1201 -49.24 25.45 -13.04
CA VAL A 1201 -50.19 26.53 -13.35
C VAL A 1201 -50.91 27.01 -12.09
N ASP A 1202 -51.37 28.26 -12.12
CA ASP A 1202 -52.17 28.87 -11.05
C ASP A 1202 -53.61 28.33 -11.01
#